data_AF-A0A2R3JPZ5-F1
#
_entry.id   AF-A0A2R3JPZ5-F1
#
_cell.length_a   1.000
_cell.length_b   1.000
_cell.length_c   1.000
_cell.angle_alpha   90.00
_cell.angle_beta   90.00
_cell.angle_gamma   90.00
#
_symmetry.space_group_name_H-M   'P 1'
#
loop_
_entity.id
_entity.type
_entity.pdbx_description
1 polymer ?
#
loop_
_entity_poly.entity_id
_entity_poly.type
_entity_poly.pdbx_seq_one_letter_code
_entity_poly.pdbx_strand_id
1 'polypeptide(L)'
;MKLVAIVGTNAEKSYNRDLLQYMKQHFSENVTMQIAEIDQIPLFKECNATVELPESVKTLANQIQAADGVIIGVPEYDHAVPAALKSVIEWLSYRVHPFAGKPLMIVGTSLGIQGTSRAQDELRLILNAPGVGATVLPGNEFMLSFAPKAFNEQGSLVDPHTVNFLESCFANFTKLVKSQNNGPALTVKWQGNYDVIVLGFGGAGASAARFAADNGAHVLMVEAAPYGREGGNTRYSAQHVVMGDSLTDLTDYYHALNAPFAMPEKTLQAYLSGMHQIPEYFKQYLGIPAVSWKHDIKPGDAVAIKKTMAEYPELKGSQTVDFALVHKRDKDAGLWKVLRQKVLDRADQIDVWLDSRAQTLIQEPGTGIVRGVRIKRQGQLFNVHAKNGVVLAMGGFENNPELVQTYLHSQRLTPLGTLFNRGDGIKMAQSVGAKMWHMTNYESHGILPGLTFKEADNERGRQLEWPKLKQGSILVIADDGTRYFPEDAPHRHGHIKTHGSWLIPMNNQHPYLVFDQTQYDEFKQELAQKGQLPYPEFMQKLVSATSLAQLAEKLTVPTAKLESTVASFNQFKRLGQDYEFGRDSASMRCFDDGPYYAIAVVNDVLNTQGGPERNEKAQILDINNKPIPHLFGAGELGGIVANCYQGGGNLAECLIFGKLAGENAAAAKDDTDAVNANDVNGINDIVAIEQTTKIDLGTDQYLGSSNSGLGGKVVVRVTYRNNRLEKVEVMQHHESEDVGLVALDQLPKAMVAANSTDVDAISGASASSRAIKEAVKDALKQVN
;
A
#
# COMPACT_ATOMS: atom_id res chain seq x y z
N MET A 1 -0.48 17.75 -30.70
CA MET A 1 -1.95 17.92 -30.84
C MET A 1 -2.36 17.40 -32.21
N LYS A 2 -3.36 16.52 -32.27
CA LYS A 2 -3.93 15.94 -33.49
C LYS A 2 -5.22 16.67 -33.85
N LEU A 3 -5.29 17.23 -35.05
CA LEU A 3 -6.45 17.95 -35.56
C LEU A 3 -7.00 17.28 -36.82
N VAL A 4 -8.31 17.32 -36.99
CA VAL A 4 -8.97 16.97 -38.26
C VAL A 4 -9.53 18.24 -38.88
N ALA A 5 -9.20 18.48 -40.15
CA ALA A 5 -9.65 19.61 -40.95
C ALA A 5 -10.61 19.13 -42.04
N ILE A 6 -11.88 19.48 -41.94
CA ILE A 6 -12.93 19.03 -42.86
C ILE A 6 -13.12 20.06 -43.96
N VAL A 7 -12.99 19.63 -45.22
CA VAL A 7 -13.32 20.46 -46.39
C VAL A 7 -14.84 20.51 -46.49
N GLY A 8 -15.44 21.67 -46.25
CA GLY A 8 -16.89 21.83 -46.14
C GLY A 8 -17.67 21.80 -47.46
N THR A 9 -17.11 21.28 -48.55
CA THR A 9 -17.77 21.20 -49.86
C THR A 9 -17.34 19.94 -50.59
N ASN A 10 -18.21 19.40 -51.44
CA ASN A 10 -17.92 18.28 -52.36
C ASN A 10 -17.46 18.75 -53.75
N ALA A 11 -16.98 19.99 -53.87
CA ALA A 11 -16.57 20.55 -55.15
C ALA A 11 -15.16 20.08 -55.52
N GLU A 12 -14.94 19.76 -56.80
CA GLU A 12 -13.62 19.36 -57.31
C GLU A 12 -12.57 20.45 -57.03
N LYS A 13 -12.92 21.72 -57.23
CA LYS A 13 -12.09 22.87 -56.88
C LYS A 13 -12.66 23.64 -55.68
N SER A 14 -11.84 23.90 -54.67
CA SER A 14 -12.25 24.60 -53.45
C SER A 14 -11.10 25.41 -52.85
N TYR A 15 -11.28 26.73 -52.74
CA TYR A 15 -10.35 27.58 -52.02
C TYR A 15 -10.32 27.30 -50.50
N ASN A 16 -11.36 26.67 -49.95
CA ASN A 16 -11.35 26.19 -48.57
C ASN A 16 -10.41 25.01 -48.39
N ARG A 17 -10.28 24.16 -49.42
CA ARG A 17 -9.26 23.10 -49.44
C ARG A 17 -7.87 23.73 -49.47
N ASP A 18 -7.65 24.72 -50.33
CA ASP A 18 -6.37 25.43 -50.42
C ASP A 18 -6.00 26.09 -49.07
N LEU A 19 -6.97 26.74 -48.40
CA LEU A 19 -6.77 27.30 -47.07
C LEU A 19 -6.38 26.24 -46.03
N LEU A 20 -7.09 25.10 -45.99
CA LEU A 20 -6.78 24.03 -45.03
C LEU A 20 -5.43 23.36 -45.32
N GLN A 21 -5.03 23.23 -46.59
CA GLN A 21 -3.70 22.76 -46.98
C GLN A 21 -2.61 23.73 -46.54
N TYR A 22 -2.83 25.04 -46.74
CA TYR A 22 -1.95 26.08 -46.24
C TYR A 22 -1.81 25.99 -44.71
N MET A 23 -2.93 25.92 -43.96
CA MET A 23 -2.91 25.78 -42.50
C MET A 23 -2.15 24.54 -42.04
N LYS A 24 -2.34 23.39 -42.72
CA LYS A 24 -1.61 22.15 -42.41
C LYS A 24 -0.10 22.32 -42.54
N GLN A 25 0.36 23.03 -43.57
CA GLN A 25 1.78 23.30 -43.78
C GLN A 25 2.31 24.34 -42.79
N HIS A 26 1.61 25.48 -42.66
CA HIS A 26 2.00 26.63 -41.84
C HIS A 26 2.11 26.29 -40.34
N PHE A 27 1.21 25.44 -39.83
CA PHE A 27 1.18 25.05 -38.41
C PHE A 27 1.83 23.69 -38.11
N SER A 28 2.56 23.10 -39.06
CA SER A 28 3.10 21.73 -38.98
C SER A 28 4.07 21.48 -37.83
N GLU A 29 4.79 22.51 -37.37
CA GLU A 29 5.68 22.40 -36.20
C GLU A 29 4.92 22.18 -34.89
N ASN A 30 3.67 22.63 -34.79
CA ASN A 30 2.89 22.66 -33.56
C ASN A 30 1.79 21.59 -33.49
N VAL A 31 1.26 21.19 -34.64
CA VAL A 31 0.13 20.26 -34.73
C VAL A 31 0.31 19.25 -35.86
N THR A 32 -0.27 18.06 -35.68
CA THR A 32 -0.50 17.13 -36.79
C THR A 32 -1.92 17.32 -37.27
N MET A 33 -2.10 17.79 -38.52
CA MET A 33 -3.41 18.05 -39.11
C MET A 33 -3.71 17.05 -40.25
N GLN A 34 -4.80 16.32 -40.11
CA GLN A 34 -5.36 15.45 -41.16
C GLN A 34 -6.48 16.18 -41.88
N ILE A 35 -6.40 16.30 -43.20
CA ILE A 35 -7.48 16.87 -44.01
C ILE A 35 -8.43 15.75 -44.43
N ALA A 36 -9.73 15.97 -44.23
CA ALA A 36 -10.80 15.05 -44.59
C ALA A 36 -11.70 15.71 -45.64
N GLU A 37 -11.83 15.04 -46.79
CA GLU A 37 -12.79 15.40 -47.82
C GLU A 37 -14.17 14.80 -47.52
N ILE A 38 -15.22 15.45 -48.00
CA ILE A 38 -16.60 14.99 -47.82
C ILE A 38 -17.28 14.57 -49.13
N ASP A 39 -16.54 14.60 -50.24
CA ASP A 39 -17.04 14.31 -51.58
C ASP A 39 -17.48 12.85 -51.79
N GLN A 40 -16.90 11.92 -51.00
CA GLN A 40 -17.25 10.50 -51.00
C GLN A 40 -18.32 10.11 -49.97
N ILE A 41 -18.91 11.09 -49.26
CA ILE A 41 -19.98 10.83 -48.29
C ILE A 41 -21.33 10.88 -49.02
N PRO A 42 -22.13 9.81 -48.98
CA PRO A 42 -23.44 9.81 -49.64
C PRO A 42 -24.37 10.84 -49.00
N LEU A 43 -25.31 11.37 -49.78
CA LEU A 43 -26.35 12.25 -49.26
C LEU A 43 -27.09 11.55 -48.10
N PHE A 44 -27.39 12.30 -47.04
CA PHE A 44 -28.08 11.79 -45.89
C PHE A 44 -29.42 11.19 -46.30
N LYS A 45 -29.63 9.96 -45.85
CA LYS A 45 -30.87 9.23 -46.00
C LYS A 45 -31.10 8.47 -44.72
N GLU A 46 -32.11 8.88 -43.97
CA GLU A 46 -32.51 8.20 -42.76
C GLU A 46 -32.80 6.72 -43.06
N CYS A 47 -32.22 5.84 -42.26
CA CYS A 47 -32.34 4.41 -42.39
C CYS A 47 -32.68 3.76 -41.03
N ASN A 48 -33.42 2.66 -41.08
CA ASN A 48 -33.77 1.88 -39.90
C ASN A 48 -32.50 1.34 -39.22
N ALA A 49 -32.57 1.11 -37.90
CA ALA A 49 -31.43 0.71 -37.07
C ALA A 49 -30.70 -0.57 -37.54
N THR A 50 -31.36 -1.40 -38.34
CA THR A 50 -30.84 -2.65 -38.92
C THR A 50 -29.91 -2.45 -40.12
N VAL A 51 -29.87 -1.25 -40.70
CA VAL A 51 -28.94 -0.90 -41.80
C VAL A 51 -27.66 -0.33 -41.22
N GLU A 52 -26.51 -0.83 -41.66
CA GLU A 52 -25.22 -0.29 -41.25
C GLU A 52 -24.96 1.12 -41.82
N LEU A 53 -24.24 1.94 -41.06
CA LEU A 53 -23.77 3.23 -41.54
C LEU A 53 -22.78 3.07 -42.71
N PRO A 54 -22.80 3.97 -43.71
CA PRO A 54 -21.81 3.97 -44.77
C PRO A 54 -20.38 4.00 -44.20
N GLU A 55 -19.46 3.25 -44.82
CA GLU A 55 -18.09 3.14 -44.31
C GLU A 55 -17.34 4.48 -44.31
N SER A 56 -17.63 5.35 -45.29
CA SER A 56 -17.08 6.72 -45.33
C SER A 56 -17.54 7.57 -44.14
N VAL A 57 -18.78 7.40 -43.67
CA VAL A 57 -19.30 8.07 -42.48
C VAL A 57 -18.63 7.55 -41.20
N LYS A 58 -18.51 6.22 -41.06
CA LYS A 58 -17.82 5.60 -39.92
C LYS A 58 -16.36 6.05 -39.83
N THR A 59 -15.67 6.08 -40.98
CA THR A 59 -14.28 6.53 -41.10
C THR A 59 -14.12 7.96 -40.62
N LEU A 60 -14.95 8.89 -41.11
CA LEU A 60 -14.89 10.29 -40.69
C LEU A 60 -15.24 10.46 -39.20
N ALA A 61 -16.26 9.75 -38.71
CA ALA A 61 -16.64 9.78 -37.29
C ALA A 61 -15.47 9.34 -36.39
N ASN A 62 -14.79 8.26 -36.74
CA ASN A 62 -13.63 7.76 -36.01
C ASN A 62 -12.46 8.75 -36.03
N GLN A 63 -12.20 9.40 -37.18
CA GLN A 63 -11.18 10.44 -37.29
C GLN A 63 -11.47 11.62 -36.36
N ILE A 64 -12.71 12.13 -36.36
CA ILE A 64 -13.13 13.23 -35.48
C ILE A 64 -13.03 12.82 -34.02
N GLN A 65 -13.46 11.61 -33.67
CA GLN A 65 -13.45 11.12 -32.30
C GLN A 65 -12.01 11.00 -31.75
N ALA A 66 -11.07 10.55 -32.59
CA ALA A 66 -9.65 10.42 -32.25
C ALA A 66 -8.86 11.75 -32.26
N ALA A 67 -9.45 12.84 -32.77
CA ALA A 67 -8.81 14.15 -32.83
C ALA A 67 -8.99 14.94 -31.51
N ASP A 68 -7.99 15.75 -31.18
CA ASP A 68 -8.04 16.69 -30.05
C ASP A 68 -8.99 17.86 -30.34
N GLY A 69 -9.16 18.22 -31.61
CA GLY A 69 -10.07 19.28 -32.08
C GLY A 69 -10.32 19.21 -33.59
N VAL A 70 -11.35 19.91 -34.05
CA VAL A 70 -11.78 19.94 -35.46
C VAL A 70 -11.70 21.34 -36.05
N ILE A 71 -11.33 21.44 -37.32
CA ILE A 71 -11.44 22.67 -38.12
C ILE A 71 -12.40 22.39 -39.28
N ILE A 72 -13.37 23.26 -39.55
CA ILE A 72 -14.22 23.16 -40.74
C ILE A 72 -13.96 24.35 -41.65
N GLY A 73 -13.51 24.07 -42.88
CA GLY A 73 -13.36 25.06 -43.95
C GLY A 73 -14.65 25.19 -44.76
N VAL A 74 -15.49 26.18 -44.45
CA VAL A 74 -16.84 26.33 -45.01
C VAL A 74 -16.91 27.44 -46.07
N PRO A 75 -17.26 27.12 -47.34
CA PRO A 75 -17.68 28.14 -48.30
C PRO A 75 -19.12 28.61 -48.04
N GLU A 76 -19.49 29.77 -48.57
CA GLU A 76 -20.87 30.26 -48.57
C GLU A 76 -21.51 30.03 -49.95
N TYR A 77 -22.59 29.22 -49.99
CA TYR A 77 -23.42 29.01 -51.18
C TYR A 77 -24.84 29.45 -50.89
N ASP A 78 -25.39 30.33 -51.74
CA ASP A 78 -26.76 30.83 -51.62
C ASP A 78 -27.10 31.38 -50.22
N HIS A 79 -26.13 32.07 -49.60
CA HIS A 79 -26.21 32.61 -48.23
C HIS A 79 -26.30 31.57 -47.10
N ALA A 80 -25.89 30.33 -47.38
CA ALA A 80 -25.93 29.22 -46.45
C ALA A 80 -24.65 28.35 -46.49
N VAL A 81 -24.56 27.40 -45.56
CA VAL A 81 -23.59 26.30 -45.62
C VAL A 81 -23.88 25.40 -46.84
N PRO A 82 -22.86 24.74 -47.43
CA PRO A 82 -23.10 23.83 -48.54
C PRO A 82 -24.01 22.67 -48.14
N ALA A 83 -24.96 22.31 -49.01
CA ALA A 83 -25.89 21.20 -48.77
C ALA A 83 -25.17 19.88 -48.44
N ALA A 84 -24.02 19.63 -49.10
CA ALA A 84 -23.18 18.47 -48.83
C ALA A 84 -22.65 18.45 -47.38
N LEU A 85 -22.20 19.60 -46.86
CA LEU A 85 -21.74 19.71 -45.47
C LEU A 85 -22.88 19.49 -44.48
N LYS A 86 -24.06 20.09 -44.73
CA LYS A 86 -25.23 19.88 -43.87
C LYS A 86 -25.63 18.41 -43.81
N SER A 87 -25.65 17.73 -44.96
CA SER A 87 -25.90 16.30 -45.08
C SER A 87 -24.89 15.46 -44.29
N VAL A 88 -23.59 15.79 -44.36
CA VAL A 88 -22.55 15.10 -43.57
C VAL A 88 -22.78 15.27 -42.08
N ILE A 89 -23.13 16.48 -41.64
CA ILE A 89 -23.43 16.74 -40.22
C ILE A 89 -24.64 15.91 -39.76
N GLU A 90 -25.67 15.73 -40.59
CA GLU A 90 -26.81 14.86 -40.25
C GLU A 90 -26.40 13.40 -40.06
N TRP A 91 -25.54 12.86 -40.93
CA TRP A 91 -24.95 11.53 -40.71
C TRP A 91 -24.21 11.43 -39.36
N LEU A 92 -23.49 12.50 -38.99
CA LEU A 92 -22.69 12.61 -37.77
C LEU A 92 -23.46 13.15 -36.55
N SER A 93 -24.78 13.21 -36.63
CA SER A 93 -25.65 13.60 -35.51
C SER A 93 -26.85 12.68 -35.32
N TYR A 94 -27.06 11.70 -36.21
CA TYR A 94 -28.19 10.79 -36.18
C TYR A 94 -27.96 9.58 -35.25
N ARG A 95 -26.93 8.77 -35.51
CA ARG A 95 -26.60 7.55 -34.74
C ARG A 95 -25.22 7.56 -34.09
N VAL A 96 -24.36 8.46 -34.54
CA VAL A 96 -23.04 8.73 -33.96
C VAL A 96 -22.98 10.22 -33.66
N HIS A 97 -22.20 10.59 -32.65
CA HIS A 97 -22.12 11.97 -32.16
C HIS A 97 -20.66 12.40 -31.94
N PRO A 98 -19.78 12.29 -32.95
CA PRO A 98 -18.34 12.52 -32.76
C PRO A 98 -18.01 13.99 -32.45
N PHE A 99 -18.92 14.92 -32.72
CA PHE A 99 -18.77 16.34 -32.39
C PHE A 99 -19.12 16.70 -30.95
N ALA A 100 -19.77 15.82 -30.19
CA ALA A 100 -20.23 16.13 -28.84
C ALA A 100 -19.07 16.51 -27.92
N GLY A 101 -19.09 17.73 -27.38
CA GLY A 101 -18.04 18.30 -26.53
C GLY A 101 -16.73 18.59 -27.26
N LYS A 102 -16.64 18.37 -28.57
CA LYS A 102 -15.39 18.50 -29.33
C LYS A 102 -15.07 19.99 -29.58
N PRO A 103 -13.85 20.46 -29.27
CA PRO A 103 -13.42 21.81 -29.63
C PRO A 103 -13.39 21.97 -31.15
N LEU A 104 -14.01 23.04 -31.67
CA LEU A 104 -14.15 23.26 -33.11
C LEU A 104 -13.84 24.70 -33.53
N MET A 105 -13.04 24.87 -34.57
CA MET A 105 -12.79 26.15 -35.25
C MET A 105 -13.44 26.16 -36.63
N ILE A 106 -14.06 27.28 -37.00
CA ILE A 106 -14.59 27.49 -38.35
C ILE A 106 -13.68 28.47 -39.07
N VAL A 107 -13.31 28.13 -40.30
CA VAL A 107 -12.61 29.02 -41.23
C VAL A 107 -13.37 29.02 -42.54
N GLY A 108 -13.22 30.08 -43.34
CA GLY A 108 -13.86 30.09 -44.65
C GLY A 108 -13.19 31.00 -45.66
N THR A 109 -13.37 30.66 -46.93
CA THR A 109 -12.93 31.46 -48.08
C THR A 109 -14.10 31.77 -49.00
N SER A 110 -14.09 32.96 -49.60
CA SER A 110 -15.11 33.42 -50.55
C SER A 110 -14.51 34.14 -51.76
N LEU A 111 -15.32 34.26 -52.81
CA LEU A 111 -14.94 35.04 -54.01
C LEU A 111 -15.15 36.55 -53.82
N GLY A 112 -16.11 36.95 -52.99
CA GLY A 112 -16.53 38.35 -52.79
C GLY A 112 -16.12 38.94 -51.44
N ILE A 113 -16.41 40.23 -51.25
CA ILE A 113 -15.96 41.02 -50.07
C ILE A 113 -16.63 40.65 -48.75
N GLN A 114 -17.78 39.97 -48.78
CA GLN A 114 -18.55 39.63 -47.56
C GLN A 114 -17.99 38.42 -46.80
N GLY A 115 -16.89 37.83 -47.27
CA GLY A 115 -16.35 36.60 -46.67
C GLY A 115 -17.34 35.45 -46.74
N THR A 116 -17.31 34.59 -45.71
CA THR A 116 -18.26 33.50 -45.49
C THR A 116 -19.13 33.74 -44.26
N SER A 117 -19.39 35.02 -43.96
CA SER A 117 -20.03 35.46 -42.72
C SER A 117 -21.35 34.75 -42.43
N ARG A 118 -22.26 34.65 -43.41
CA ARG A 118 -23.57 34.02 -43.19
C ARG A 118 -23.45 32.51 -43.01
N ALA A 119 -22.60 31.86 -43.82
CA ALA A 119 -22.37 30.42 -43.70
C ALA A 119 -21.69 30.05 -42.38
N GLN A 120 -20.77 30.86 -41.85
CA GLN A 120 -20.18 30.60 -40.54
C GLN A 120 -21.20 30.76 -39.41
N ASP A 121 -22.05 31.80 -39.46
CA ASP A 121 -23.10 32.02 -38.45
C ASP A 121 -24.12 30.88 -38.45
N GLU A 122 -24.58 30.45 -39.62
CA GLU A 122 -25.48 29.30 -39.75
C GLU A 122 -24.81 28.01 -39.26
N LEU A 123 -23.55 27.76 -39.63
CA LEU A 123 -22.81 26.58 -39.17
C LEU A 123 -22.66 26.56 -37.65
N ARG A 124 -22.40 27.70 -37.01
CA ARG A 124 -22.36 27.80 -35.54
C ARG A 124 -23.67 27.36 -34.91
N LEU A 125 -24.79 27.81 -35.46
CA LEU A 125 -26.12 27.42 -34.98
C LEU A 125 -26.33 25.91 -35.11
N ILE A 126 -25.99 25.33 -36.26
CA ILE A 126 -26.08 23.89 -36.52
C ILE A 126 -25.21 23.10 -35.54
N LEU A 127 -23.95 23.50 -35.37
CA LEU A 127 -22.99 22.79 -34.51
C LEU A 127 -23.34 22.85 -33.02
N ASN A 128 -24.07 23.89 -32.61
CA ASN A 128 -24.57 24.05 -31.24
C ASN A 128 -25.90 23.29 -31.00
N ALA A 129 -26.51 22.69 -32.02
CA ALA A 129 -27.77 21.98 -31.86
C ALA A 129 -27.62 20.71 -30.99
N PRO A 130 -28.65 20.33 -30.21
CA PRO A 130 -28.69 19.05 -29.51
C PRO A 130 -28.47 17.88 -30.47
N GLY A 131 -27.59 16.94 -30.10
CA GLY A 131 -27.19 15.83 -30.98
C GLY A 131 -25.94 16.11 -31.83
N VAL A 132 -25.55 17.37 -32.04
CA VAL A 132 -24.21 17.71 -32.56
C VAL A 132 -23.29 18.11 -31.41
N GLY A 133 -23.66 19.18 -30.69
CA GLY A 133 -23.07 19.57 -29.40
C GLY A 133 -21.57 19.92 -29.43
N ALA A 134 -21.06 20.54 -30.50
CA ALA A 134 -19.65 20.96 -30.57
C ALA A 134 -19.38 22.22 -29.73
N THR A 135 -18.17 22.33 -29.18
CA THR A 135 -17.71 23.58 -28.57
C THR A 135 -17.03 24.44 -29.63
N VAL A 136 -17.78 25.35 -30.25
CA VAL A 136 -17.24 26.21 -31.33
C VAL A 136 -16.51 27.42 -30.74
N LEU A 137 -15.31 27.72 -31.26
CA LEU A 137 -14.48 28.86 -30.86
C LEU A 137 -15.23 30.20 -31.03
N PRO A 138 -15.51 30.96 -29.95
CA PRO A 138 -16.23 32.23 -30.05
C PRO A 138 -15.31 33.41 -30.44
N GLY A 139 -15.83 34.37 -31.21
CA GLY A 139 -15.21 35.68 -31.47
C GLY A 139 -13.90 35.64 -32.26
N ASN A 140 -13.68 34.59 -33.03
CA ASN A 140 -12.46 34.36 -33.83
C ASN A 140 -12.86 33.80 -35.21
N GLU A 141 -13.67 34.55 -35.95
CA GLU A 141 -14.12 34.17 -37.31
C GLU A 141 -13.03 34.48 -38.35
N PHE A 142 -12.35 33.45 -38.87
CA PHE A 142 -11.43 33.64 -39.99
C PHE A 142 -12.19 33.57 -41.33
N MET A 143 -12.35 34.72 -41.98
CA MET A 143 -13.12 34.88 -43.22
C MET A 143 -12.27 35.51 -44.32
N LEU A 144 -11.73 34.68 -45.22
CA LEU A 144 -10.87 35.12 -46.31
C LEU A 144 -11.68 35.53 -47.53
N SER A 145 -11.68 36.84 -47.82
CA SER A 145 -12.33 37.39 -49.02
C SER A 145 -11.40 37.37 -50.24
N PHE A 146 -11.99 37.41 -51.44
CA PHE A 146 -11.24 37.45 -52.72
C PHE A 146 -10.22 36.31 -52.88
N ALA A 147 -10.60 35.08 -52.49
CA ALA A 147 -9.73 33.91 -52.46
C ALA A 147 -8.86 33.70 -53.71
N PRO A 148 -9.34 33.92 -54.97
CA PRO A 148 -8.51 33.77 -56.16
C PRO A 148 -7.25 34.65 -56.19
N LYS A 149 -7.23 35.76 -55.44
CA LYS A 149 -6.10 36.69 -55.34
C LYS A 149 -5.31 36.54 -54.03
N ALA A 150 -5.82 35.77 -53.08
CA ALA A 150 -5.27 35.66 -51.74
C ALA A 150 -4.11 34.64 -51.65
N PHE A 151 -4.03 33.72 -52.62
CA PHE A 151 -3.00 32.68 -52.70
C PHE A 151 -2.03 32.93 -53.85
N ASN A 152 -0.75 32.61 -53.67
CA ASN A 152 0.23 32.52 -54.76
C ASN A 152 0.12 31.18 -55.51
N GLU A 153 0.97 31.00 -56.53
CA GLU A 153 1.01 29.77 -57.34
C GLU A 153 1.37 28.50 -56.53
N GLN A 154 2.00 28.68 -55.36
CA GLN A 154 2.35 27.59 -54.44
C GLN A 154 1.26 27.32 -53.38
N GLY A 155 0.11 28.00 -53.45
CA GLY A 155 -0.99 27.85 -52.52
C GLY A 155 -0.76 28.49 -51.15
N SER A 156 0.19 29.43 -51.04
CA SER A 156 0.47 30.18 -49.80
C SER A 156 -0.26 31.52 -49.79
N LEU A 157 -0.73 31.95 -48.60
CA LEU A 157 -1.32 33.27 -48.42
C LEU A 157 -0.28 34.38 -48.65
N VAL A 158 -0.64 35.41 -49.42
CA VAL A 158 0.30 36.47 -49.85
C VAL A 158 0.27 37.73 -48.98
N ASP A 159 -0.79 37.94 -48.20
CA ASP A 159 -0.95 39.12 -47.35
C ASP A 159 -0.53 38.84 -45.89
N PRO A 160 0.54 39.48 -45.37
CA PRO A 160 1.01 39.26 -44.01
C PRO A 160 -0.02 39.59 -42.92
N HIS A 161 -0.89 40.58 -43.15
CA HIS A 161 -1.94 40.93 -42.17
C HIS A 161 -2.95 39.80 -42.00
N THR A 162 -3.38 39.21 -43.12
CA THR A 162 -4.25 38.03 -43.14
C THR A 162 -3.59 36.84 -42.42
N VAL A 163 -2.29 36.59 -42.65
CA VAL A 163 -1.55 35.51 -41.97
C VAL A 163 -1.52 35.73 -40.46
N ASN A 164 -1.15 36.93 -40.00
CA ASN A 164 -1.12 37.25 -38.57
C ASN A 164 -2.50 37.09 -37.89
N PHE A 165 -3.57 37.43 -38.60
CA PHE A 165 -4.93 37.23 -38.09
C PHE A 165 -5.29 35.74 -37.99
N LEU A 166 -4.96 34.94 -39.01
CA LEU A 166 -5.13 33.48 -38.97
C LEU A 166 -4.35 32.84 -37.81
N GLU A 167 -3.11 33.25 -37.60
CA GLU A 167 -2.28 32.80 -36.48
C GLU A 167 -2.91 33.14 -35.14
N SER A 168 -3.49 34.34 -35.00
CA SER A 168 -4.20 34.76 -33.79
C SER A 168 -5.44 33.89 -33.52
N CYS A 169 -6.26 33.65 -34.55
CA CYS A 169 -7.43 32.77 -34.44
C CYS A 169 -7.01 31.33 -34.09
N PHE A 170 -5.95 30.81 -34.73
CA PHE A 170 -5.45 29.46 -34.49
C PHE A 170 -4.82 29.31 -33.09
N ALA A 171 -4.10 30.32 -32.61
CA ALA A 171 -3.58 30.35 -31.25
C ALA A 171 -4.71 30.30 -30.21
N ASN A 172 -5.82 31.02 -30.44
CA ASN A 172 -6.99 30.96 -29.57
C ASN A 172 -7.72 29.61 -29.66
N PHE A 173 -7.79 29.01 -30.84
CA PHE A 173 -8.31 27.66 -31.01
C PHE A 173 -7.52 26.62 -30.22
N THR A 174 -6.18 26.63 -30.34
CA THR A 174 -5.33 25.67 -29.62
C THR A 174 -5.41 25.85 -28.10
N LYS A 175 -5.63 27.08 -27.59
CA LYS A 175 -5.96 27.32 -26.18
C LYS A 175 -7.29 26.69 -25.78
N LEU A 176 -8.33 26.84 -26.59
CA LEU A 176 -9.63 26.20 -26.35
C LEU A 176 -9.49 24.68 -26.28
N VAL A 177 -8.82 24.08 -27.27
CA VAL A 177 -8.54 22.63 -27.32
C VAL A 177 -7.85 22.16 -26.04
N LYS A 178 -6.77 22.86 -25.62
CA LYS A 178 -6.06 22.53 -24.38
C LYS A 178 -6.94 22.67 -23.13
N SER A 179 -7.73 23.74 -23.04
CA SER A 179 -8.58 23.99 -21.86
C SER A 179 -9.70 22.96 -21.69
N GLN A 180 -10.27 22.47 -22.78
CA GLN A 180 -11.35 21.47 -22.74
C GLN A 180 -10.80 20.06 -22.58
N ASN A 181 -9.63 19.77 -23.15
CA ASN A 181 -9.04 18.44 -23.05
C ASN A 181 -8.28 18.22 -21.73
N ASN A 182 -7.77 19.27 -21.07
CA ASN A 182 -6.88 19.13 -19.91
C ASN A 182 -7.43 19.65 -18.57
N GLY A 183 -8.67 20.16 -18.50
CA GLY A 183 -9.18 20.80 -17.28
C GLY A 183 -8.33 22.01 -16.84
N PRO A 184 -8.60 22.62 -15.66
CA PRO A 184 -7.71 23.64 -15.12
C PRO A 184 -6.35 23.01 -14.80
N ALA A 185 -5.26 23.59 -15.34
CA ALA A 185 -3.91 23.11 -15.12
C ALA A 185 -3.58 23.01 -13.62
N LEU A 186 -3.08 21.86 -13.19
CA LEU A 186 -2.62 21.63 -11.83
C LEU A 186 -1.50 22.62 -11.49
N THR A 187 -1.81 23.65 -10.71
CA THR A 187 -0.83 24.65 -10.27
C THR A 187 -0.31 24.28 -8.88
N VAL A 188 0.86 23.66 -8.82
CA VAL A 188 1.51 23.24 -7.57
C VAL A 188 2.91 23.82 -7.50
N LYS A 189 3.25 24.44 -6.37
CA LYS A 189 4.64 24.79 -6.06
C LYS A 189 5.34 23.53 -5.56
N TRP A 190 6.12 22.91 -6.44
CA TRP A 190 6.97 21.76 -6.15
C TRP A 190 8.24 22.19 -5.42
N GLN A 191 8.69 21.40 -4.45
CA GLN A 191 9.95 21.61 -3.74
C GLN A 191 11.00 20.54 -4.08
N GLY A 192 10.56 19.35 -4.49
CA GLY A 192 11.44 18.26 -4.90
C GLY A 192 10.87 17.53 -6.12
N ASN A 193 11.74 16.81 -6.82
CA ASN A 193 11.41 16.11 -8.05
C ASN A 193 12.16 14.78 -8.15
N TYR A 194 11.42 13.69 -8.28
CA TYR A 194 11.95 12.33 -8.35
C TYR A 194 11.30 11.55 -9.48
N ASP A 195 11.96 10.50 -9.95
CA ASP A 195 11.35 9.60 -10.92
C ASP A 195 10.23 8.77 -10.26
N VAL A 196 10.52 8.24 -9.07
CA VAL A 196 9.58 7.44 -8.28
C VAL A 196 9.58 7.90 -6.83
N ILE A 197 8.39 8.01 -6.23
CA ILE A 197 8.23 8.21 -4.78
C ILE A 197 7.65 6.94 -4.18
N VAL A 198 8.32 6.37 -3.17
CA VAL A 198 7.86 5.20 -2.42
C VAL A 198 7.48 5.64 -1.00
N LEU A 199 6.24 5.36 -0.61
CA LEU A 199 5.69 5.74 0.68
C LEU A 199 5.63 4.54 1.62
N GLY A 200 6.45 4.58 2.68
CA GLY A 200 6.60 3.55 3.70
C GLY A 200 7.90 2.76 3.53
N PHE A 201 8.73 2.70 4.56
CA PHE A 201 10.00 1.96 4.56
C PHE A 201 9.88 0.64 5.33
N GLY A 202 8.88 -0.15 4.97
CA GLY A 202 8.76 -1.56 5.35
C GLY A 202 9.34 -2.50 4.28
N GLY A 203 9.06 -3.80 4.37
CA GLY A 203 9.54 -4.79 3.40
C GLY A 203 9.09 -4.51 1.97
N ALA A 204 7.83 -4.11 1.78
CA ALA A 204 7.28 -3.77 0.47
C ALA A 204 7.95 -2.53 -0.14
N GLY A 205 8.11 -1.48 0.67
CA GLY A 205 8.76 -0.24 0.24
C GLY A 205 10.23 -0.44 -0.07
N ALA A 206 10.96 -1.14 0.81
CA ALA A 206 12.37 -1.46 0.57
C ALA A 206 12.57 -2.21 -0.75
N SER A 207 11.72 -3.20 -1.04
CA SER A 207 11.71 -3.89 -2.33
C SER A 207 11.38 -2.92 -3.48
N ALA A 208 10.31 -2.14 -3.38
CA ALA A 208 9.90 -1.22 -4.45
C ALA A 208 10.94 -0.17 -4.79
N ALA A 209 11.51 0.51 -3.79
CA ALA A 209 12.54 1.53 -4.03
C ALA A 209 13.81 0.92 -4.63
N ARG A 210 14.24 -0.24 -4.12
CA ARG A 210 15.39 -0.95 -4.66
C ARG A 210 15.17 -1.32 -6.13
N PHE A 211 14.04 -1.93 -6.49
CA PHE A 211 13.79 -2.33 -7.87
C PHE A 211 13.52 -1.14 -8.80
N ALA A 212 12.95 -0.04 -8.29
CA ALA A 212 12.86 1.19 -9.07
C ALA A 212 14.25 1.75 -9.39
N ALA A 213 15.14 1.82 -8.39
CA ALA A 213 16.53 2.26 -8.56
C ALA A 213 17.34 1.31 -9.46
N ASP A 214 17.17 -0.01 -9.33
CA ASP A 214 17.79 -1.01 -10.22
C ASP A 214 17.35 -0.82 -11.70
N ASN A 215 16.23 -0.13 -11.94
CA ASN A 215 15.74 0.25 -13.27
C ASN A 215 16.03 1.72 -13.62
N GLY A 216 16.98 2.35 -12.93
CA GLY A 216 17.52 3.68 -13.25
C GLY A 216 16.70 4.86 -12.75
N ALA A 217 15.70 4.64 -11.90
CA ALA A 217 14.93 5.73 -11.31
C ALA A 217 15.70 6.38 -10.15
N HIS A 218 15.68 7.72 -10.08
CA HIS A 218 16.00 8.44 -8.85
C HIS A 218 14.78 8.39 -7.91
N VAL A 219 14.96 7.81 -6.72
CA VAL A 219 13.85 7.44 -5.82
C VAL A 219 13.86 8.25 -4.55
N LEU A 220 12.69 8.72 -4.13
CA LEU A 220 12.45 9.18 -2.76
C LEU A 220 11.71 8.10 -1.96
N MET A 221 12.32 7.64 -0.87
CA MET A 221 11.67 6.81 0.15
C MET A 221 11.23 7.69 1.33
N VAL A 222 9.97 7.55 1.74
CA VAL A 222 9.38 8.34 2.84
C VAL A 222 8.88 7.43 3.96
N GLU A 223 9.29 7.67 5.20
CA GLU A 223 8.90 6.88 6.38
C GLU A 223 8.43 7.80 7.52
N ALA A 224 7.28 7.47 8.10
CA ALA A 224 6.69 8.21 9.21
C ALA A 224 7.41 7.93 10.53
N ALA A 225 8.03 6.76 10.67
CA ALA A 225 8.82 6.41 11.83
C ALA A 225 10.16 7.18 11.86
N PRO A 226 10.65 7.55 13.06
CA PRO A 226 11.97 8.12 13.22
C PRO A 226 13.06 7.07 13.03
N TYR A 227 14.32 7.53 12.99
CA TYR A 227 15.49 6.66 12.90
C TYR A 227 15.52 5.59 13.99
N GLY A 228 15.77 4.35 13.58
CA GLY A 228 15.74 3.17 14.42
C GLY A 228 14.36 2.56 14.61
N ARG A 229 13.29 3.21 14.12
CA ARG A 229 11.91 2.70 14.17
C ARG A 229 11.34 2.38 12.79
N GLU A 230 12.12 2.55 11.73
CA GLU A 230 11.77 2.10 10.38
C GLU A 230 11.59 0.57 10.31
N GLY A 231 10.98 0.07 9.24
CA GLY A 231 10.76 -1.35 8.99
C GLY A 231 9.32 -1.83 9.19
N GLY A 232 8.42 -0.96 9.67
CA GLY A 232 6.99 -1.27 9.83
C GLY A 232 6.73 -2.58 10.58
N ASN A 233 5.72 -3.35 10.18
CA ASN A 233 5.49 -4.70 10.71
C ASN A 233 6.58 -5.71 10.30
N THR A 234 7.28 -5.47 9.18
CA THR A 234 8.29 -6.40 8.64
C THR A 234 9.36 -6.73 9.68
N ARG A 235 9.85 -5.74 10.44
CA ARG A 235 10.86 -5.96 11.48
C ARG A 235 10.37 -6.79 12.68
N TYR A 236 9.07 -6.74 12.99
CA TYR A 236 8.47 -7.43 14.13
C TYR A 236 8.00 -8.84 13.79
N SER A 237 7.90 -9.15 12.49
CA SER A 237 7.50 -10.47 12.02
C SER A 237 8.51 -11.57 12.41
N ALA A 238 8.09 -12.83 12.30
CA ALA A 238 8.99 -13.96 12.49
C ALA A 238 10.09 -14.08 11.42
N GLN A 239 10.02 -13.29 10.32
CA GLN A 239 10.96 -13.32 9.18
C GLN A 239 10.81 -14.57 8.28
N HIS A 240 9.66 -15.24 8.30
CA HIS A 240 9.38 -16.40 7.45
C HIS A 240 8.66 -15.96 6.17
N VAL A 241 9.29 -16.17 5.02
CA VAL A 241 8.66 -15.91 3.72
C VAL A 241 8.05 -17.20 3.22
N VAL A 242 6.73 -17.26 3.09
CA VAL A 242 6.08 -18.47 2.57
C VAL A 242 6.44 -18.69 1.09
N MET A 243 6.64 -19.94 0.73
CA MET A 243 6.91 -20.40 -0.63
C MET A 243 6.22 -21.76 -0.86
N GLY A 244 6.30 -22.29 -2.08
CA GLY A 244 5.84 -23.64 -2.36
C GLY A 244 6.50 -24.27 -3.58
N ASP A 245 6.68 -25.58 -3.51
CA ASP A 245 7.42 -26.37 -4.50
C ASP A 245 6.62 -26.60 -5.80
N SER A 246 5.29 -26.47 -5.75
CA SER A 246 4.37 -26.73 -6.87
C SER A 246 3.39 -25.57 -7.01
N LEU A 247 3.47 -24.86 -8.13
CA LEU A 247 2.55 -23.76 -8.44
C LEU A 247 1.08 -24.23 -8.52
N THR A 248 0.84 -25.45 -9.03
CA THR A 248 -0.50 -26.03 -9.10
C THR A 248 -1.07 -26.29 -7.71
N ASP A 249 -0.26 -26.88 -6.82
CA ASP A 249 -0.71 -27.15 -5.45
C ASP A 249 -0.89 -25.84 -4.65
N LEU A 250 -0.02 -24.84 -4.88
CA LEU A 250 -0.19 -23.51 -4.30
C LEU A 250 -1.50 -22.87 -4.77
N THR A 251 -1.84 -23.02 -6.05
CA THR A 251 -3.10 -22.53 -6.62
C THR A 251 -4.31 -23.19 -5.97
N ASP A 252 -4.32 -24.53 -5.90
CA ASP A 252 -5.37 -25.27 -5.18
C ASP A 252 -5.51 -24.81 -3.73
N TYR A 253 -4.39 -24.61 -3.04
CA TYR A 253 -4.36 -24.20 -1.63
C TYR A 253 -4.92 -22.79 -1.43
N TYR A 254 -4.48 -21.82 -2.22
CA TYR A 254 -4.94 -20.43 -2.08
C TYR A 254 -6.38 -20.23 -2.58
N HIS A 255 -6.87 -21.02 -3.53
CA HIS A 255 -8.31 -21.05 -3.82
C HIS A 255 -9.11 -21.54 -2.61
N ALA A 256 -8.64 -22.60 -1.93
CA ALA A 256 -9.29 -23.11 -0.73
C ALA A 256 -9.22 -22.13 0.45
N LEU A 257 -8.11 -21.40 0.62
CA LEU A 257 -7.97 -20.37 1.65
C LEU A 257 -8.91 -19.18 1.43
N ASN A 258 -9.08 -18.76 0.18
CA ASN A 258 -9.91 -17.61 -0.17
C ASN A 258 -11.41 -17.95 -0.23
N ALA A 259 -11.78 -19.21 -0.44
CA ALA A 259 -13.18 -19.63 -0.47
C ALA A 259 -13.93 -19.19 0.80
N PRO A 260 -15.18 -18.69 0.69
CA PRO A 260 -16.01 -18.64 -0.51
C PRO A 260 -15.82 -17.38 -1.37
N PHE A 261 -14.83 -16.52 -1.08
CA PHE A 261 -14.62 -15.27 -1.80
C PHE A 261 -13.86 -15.49 -3.11
N ALA A 262 -14.26 -14.74 -4.15
CA ALA A 262 -13.62 -14.78 -5.45
C ALA A 262 -12.44 -13.80 -5.50
N MET A 263 -11.36 -14.23 -6.15
CA MET A 263 -10.15 -13.43 -6.35
C MET A 263 -9.90 -13.21 -7.85
N PRO A 264 -9.39 -12.03 -8.27
CA PRO A 264 -8.95 -11.83 -9.64
C PRO A 264 -7.80 -12.79 -9.99
N GLU A 265 -8.08 -13.73 -10.89
CA GLU A 265 -7.17 -14.86 -11.18
C GLU A 265 -5.77 -14.40 -11.59
N LYS A 266 -5.66 -13.38 -12.44
CA LYS A 266 -4.34 -12.87 -12.89
C LYS A 266 -3.51 -12.34 -11.74
N THR A 267 -4.14 -11.63 -10.81
CA THR A 267 -3.47 -11.03 -9.65
C THR A 267 -3.05 -12.11 -8.66
N LEU A 268 -3.92 -13.10 -8.42
CA LEU A 268 -3.58 -14.26 -7.61
C LEU A 268 -2.42 -15.05 -8.23
N GLN A 269 -2.45 -15.33 -9.53
CA GLN A 269 -1.38 -16.07 -10.20
C GLN A 269 -0.04 -15.34 -10.21
N ALA A 270 -0.03 -14.00 -10.30
CA ALA A 270 1.21 -13.22 -10.15
C ALA A 270 1.83 -13.41 -8.75
N TYR A 271 0.99 -13.43 -7.72
CA TYR A 271 1.41 -13.70 -6.34
C TYR A 271 1.94 -15.13 -6.16
N LEU A 272 1.21 -16.13 -6.64
CA LEU A 272 1.59 -17.54 -6.47
C LEU A 272 2.83 -17.91 -7.29
N SER A 273 2.95 -17.37 -8.50
CA SER A 273 4.17 -17.53 -9.32
C SER A 273 5.38 -16.91 -8.62
N GLY A 274 5.21 -15.74 -7.99
CA GLY A 274 6.24 -15.14 -7.17
C GLY A 274 6.63 -15.98 -5.96
N MET A 275 5.65 -16.60 -5.26
CA MET A 275 5.91 -17.51 -4.13
C MET A 275 6.75 -18.70 -4.54
N HIS A 276 6.42 -19.32 -5.67
CA HIS A 276 7.17 -20.44 -6.21
C HIS A 276 8.62 -20.06 -6.55
N GLN A 277 8.87 -18.80 -6.89
CA GLN A 277 10.19 -18.28 -7.24
C GLN A 277 10.99 -17.71 -6.06
N ILE A 278 10.46 -17.73 -4.83
CA ILE A 278 11.14 -17.15 -3.65
C ILE A 278 12.57 -17.67 -3.43
N PRO A 279 12.88 -18.98 -3.57
CA PRO A 279 14.26 -19.45 -3.45
C PRO A 279 15.23 -18.76 -4.42
N GLU A 280 14.83 -18.60 -5.68
CA GLU A 280 15.64 -17.91 -6.69
C GLU A 280 15.68 -16.41 -6.43
N TYR A 281 14.57 -15.81 -5.95
CA TYR A 281 14.55 -14.42 -5.55
C TYR A 281 15.60 -14.12 -4.47
N PHE A 282 15.71 -14.97 -3.44
CA PHE A 282 16.72 -14.83 -2.38
C PHE A 282 18.13 -14.86 -2.97
N LYS A 283 18.41 -15.84 -3.82
CA LYS A 283 19.73 -16.00 -4.43
C LYS A 283 20.08 -14.81 -5.35
N GLN A 284 19.20 -14.49 -6.29
CA GLN A 284 19.43 -13.48 -7.31
C GLN A 284 19.44 -12.06 -6.72
N TYR A 285 18.47 -11.74 -5.87
CA TYR A 285 18.24 -10.37 -5.43
C TYR A 285 18.76 -10.10 -4.03
N LEU A 286 18.68 -11.05 -3.10
CA LEU A 286 19.23 -10.83 -1.76
C LEU A 286 20.72 -11.21 -1.67
N GLY A 287 21.22 -12.01 -2.62
CA GLY A 287 22.61 -12.46 -2.67
C GLY A 287 22.92 -13.57 -1.66
N ILE A 288 21.88 -14.25 -1.17
CA ILE A 288 21.97 -15.32 -0.18
C ILE A 288 21.07 -16.48 -0.59
N PRO A 289 21.49 -17.75 -0.40
CA PRO A 289 20.58 -18.87 -0.58
C PRO A 289 19.45 -18.80 0.46
N ALA A 290 18.21 -19.06 0.04
CA ALA A 290 17.12 -19.28 0.97
C ALA A 290 17.40 -20.54 1.81
N VAL A 291 17.24 -20.43 3.12
CA VAL A 291 17.14 -21.59 4.00
C VAL A 291 15.70 -22.10 3.92
N SER A 292 15.51 -23.29 3.36
CA SER A 292 14.22 -23.98 3.35
C SER A 292 13.93 -24.54 4.74
N TRP A 293 12.74 -24.28 5.26
CA TRP A 293 12.35 -24.87 6.54
C TRP A 293 12.24 -26.39 6.45
N LYS A 294 11.59 -26.92 5.42
CA LYS A 294 11.42 -28.37 5.22
C LYS A 294 12.75 -29.09 5.05
N HIS A 295 13.68 -28.52 4.30
CA HIS A 295 14.85 -29.25 3.82
C HIS A 295 16.12 -28.98 4.62
N ASP A 296 16.29 -27.77 5.17
CA ASP A 296 17.55 -27.35 5.78
C ASP A 296 17.51 -27.34 7.32
N ILE A 297 16.33 -27.17 7.93
CA ILE A 297 16.18 -27.12 9.40
C ILE A 297 16.20 -28.53 10.00
N LYS A 298 17.02 -28.71 11.03
CA LYS A 298 17.28 -29.99 11.71
C LYS A 298 17.09 -29.86 13.22
N PRO A 299 16.85 -30.97 13.95
CA PRO A 299 16.82 -30.93 15.41
C PRO A 299 18.11 -30.31 15.97
N GLY A 300 17.97 -29.32 16.85
CA GLY A 300 19.09 -28.57 17.42
C GLY A 300 19.38 -27.23 16.75
N ASP A 301 18.80 -26.94 15.58
CA ASP A 301 18.78 -25.59 15.03
C ASP A 301 17.97 -24.64 15.95
N ALA A 302 18.30 -23.35 15.95
CA ALA A 302 17.65 -22.37 16.84
C ALA A 302 16.14 -22.21 16.56
N VAL A 303 15.72 -22.58 15.36
CA VAL A 303 14.32 -22.67 14.94
C VAL A 303 13.87 -24.12 15.06
N ALA A 304 12.75 -24.35 15.73
CA ALA A 304 12.20 -25.69 15.89
C ALA A 304 11.55 -26.22 14.61
N ILE A 305 11.63 -27.53 14.38
CA ILE A 305 10.86 -28.20 13.32
C ILE A 305 9.37 -28.09 13.67
N LYS A 306 8.57 -27.43 12.81
CA LYS A 306 7.12 -27.38 13.04
C LYS A 306 6.48 -28.72 12.68
N LYS A 307 5.47 -29.10 13.48
CA LYS A 307 4.63 -30.28 13.20
C LYS A 307 3.82 -30.12 11.91
N THR A 308 3.42 -28.89 11.57
CA THR A 308 2.69 -28.56 10.33
C THR A 308 3.20 -27.23 9.75
N MET A 309 3.49 -27.19 8.44
CA MET A 309 3.97 -25.98 7.74
C MET A 309 2.82 -25.11 7.23
N ALA A 310 1.86 -25.75 6.55
CA ALA A 310 0.62 -25.12 6.17
C ALA A 310 -0.18 -24.78 7.44
N GLU A 311 -0.71 -23.57 7.47
CA GLU A 311 -1.58 -23.12 8.54
C GLU A 311 -2.88 -23.95 8.54
N TYR A 312 -3.33 -24.34 7.35
CA TYR A 312 -4.53 -25.17 7.12
C TYR A 312 -4.17 -26.47 6.40
N PRO A 313 -3.57 -27.45 7.10
CA PRO A 313 -3.09 -28.71 6.50
C PRO A 313 -4.22 -29.61 5.96
N GLU A 314 -5.47 -29.36 6.35
CA GLU A 314 -6.62 -30.10 5.82
C GLU A 314 -7.03 -29.68 4.40
N LEU A 315 -6.55 -28.52 3.91
CA LEU A 315 -6.92 -28.02 2.59
C LEU A 315 -6.06 -28.67 1.49
N LYS A 316 -6.66 -28.86 0.32
CA LYS A 316 -5.99 -29.40 -0.88
C LYS A 316 -4.78 -28.53 -1.24
N GLY A 317 -3.67 -29.16 -1.61
CA GLY A 317 -2.45 -28.46 -2.03
C GLY A 317 -1.54 -28.02 -0.88
N SER A 318 -2.00 -28.08 0.37
CA SER A 318 -1.26 -27.62 1.56
C SER A 318 0.12 -28.28 1.76
N GLN A 319 0.34 -29.49 1.24
CA GLN A 319 1.61 -30.21 1.31
C GLN A 319 2.78 -29.46 0.66
N THR A 320 2.50 -28.55 -0.29
CA THR A 320 3.53 -27.80 -1.01
C THR A 320 4.13 -26.68 -0.15
N VAL A 321 3.40 -26.17 0.84
CA VAL A 321 3.78 -24.98 1.62
C VAL A 321 5.10 -25.18 2.37
N ASP A 322 6.06 -24.29 2.18
CA ASP A 322 7.33 -24.21 2.91
C ASP A 322 7.65 -22.74 3.27
N PHE A 323 8.71 -22.52 4.04
CA PHE A 323 9.22 -21.20 4.38
C PHE A 323 10.66 -21.02 3.94
N ALA A 324 10.94 -19.89 3.30
CA ALA A 324 12.28 -19.37 3.11
C ALA A 324 12.66 -18.45 4.28
N LEU A 325 13.86 -18.67 4.83
CA LEU A 325 14.50 -17.81 5.82
C LEU A 325 15.85 -17.34 5.32
N VAL A 326 16.32 -16.20 5.83
CA VAL A 326 17.67 -15.69 5.54
C VAL A 326 18.76 -16.46 6.28
N HIS A 327 18.40 -17.16 7.35
CA HIS A 327 19.26 -18.04 8.16
C HIS A 327 18.41 -18.91 9.09
N LYS A 328 19.04 -19.86 9.78
CA LYS A 328 18.39 -20.81 10.72
C LYS A 328 18.00 -20.20 12.07
N ARG A 329 17.43 -19.00 12.06
CA ARG A 329 16.90 -18.23 13.22
C ARG A 329 15.68 -17.44 12.76
N ASP A 330 14.79 -17.15 13.68
CA ASP A 330 13.58 -16.35 13.46
C ASP A 330 13.47 -15.20 14.48
N LYS A 331 12.50 -14.31 14.26
CA LYS A 331 12.15 -13.20 15.18
C LYS A 331 13.31 -12.26 15.55
N ASP A 332 14.29 -12.11 14.67
CA ASP A 332 15.50 -11.31 14.87
C ASP A 332 15.69 -10.18 13.83
N ALA A 333 14.61 -9.87 13.10
CA ALA A 333 14.58 -8.91 12.00
C ALA A 333 15.58 -9.22 10.85
N GLY A 334 16.03 -10.47 10.70
CA GLY A 334 17.03 -10.86 9.71
C GLY A 334 16.68 -10.45 8.26
N LEU A 335 15.46 -10.75 7.79
CA LEU A 335 15.04 -10.35 6.44
C LEU A 335 14.95 -8.83 6.32
N TRP A 336 14.35 -8.16 7.31
CA TRP A 336 14.27 -6.71 7.35
C TRP A 336 15.65 -6.05 7.20
N LYS A 337 16.66 -6.52 7.95
CA LYS A 337 18.03 -5.99 7.89
C LYS A 337 18.65 -6.13 6.50
N VAL A 338 18.44 -7.26 5.83
CA VAL A 338 18.90 -7.47 4.45
C VAL A 338 18.21 -6.48 3.51
N LEU A 339 16.89 -6.31 3.61
CA LEU A 339 16.14 -5.38 2.77
C LEU A 339 16.55 -3.92 3.00
N ARG A 340 16.71 -3.51 4.26
CA ARG A 340 17.25 -2.20 4.64
C ARG A 340 18.62 -1.97 4.00
N GLN A 341 19.51 -2.95 4.09
CA GLN A 341 20.84 -2.85 3.50
C GLN A 341 20.78 -2.71 1.97
N LYS A 342 19.90 -3.43 1.28
CA LYS A 342 19.74 -3.29 -0.18
C LYS A 342 19.29 -1.89 -0.61
N VAL A 343 18.57 -1.16 0.23
CA VAL A 343 18.27 0.26 0.00
C VAL A 343 19.52 1.12 0.22
N LEU A 344 20.25 0.91 1.31
CA LEU A 344 21.45 1.69 1.63
C LEU A 344 22.62 1.45 0.66
N ASP A 345 22.72 0.26 0.08
CA ASP A 345 23.67 -0.05 -1.01
C ASP A 345 23.45 0.81 -2.26
N ARG A 346 22.31 1.52 -2.34
CA ARG A 346 21.89 2.42 -3.42
C ARG A 346 21.65 3.84 -2.92
N ALA A 347 22.35 4.26 -1.87
CA ALA A 347 22.19 5.61 -1.30
C ALA A 347 22.54 6.75 -2.26
N ASP A 348 23.18 6.46 -3.39
CA ASP A 348 23.43 7.38 -4.50
C ASP A 348 22.20 7.62 -5.40
N GLN A 349 21.22 6.72 -5.35
CA GLN A 349 19.98 6.77 -6.15
C GLN A 349 18.70 6.82 -5.32
N ILE A 350 18.78 6.46 -4.04
CA ILE A 350 17.64 6.42 -3.12
C ILE A 350 17.86 7.41 -1.97
N ASP A 351 17.08 8.48 -1.99
CA ASP A 351 16.91 9.39 -0.87
C ASP A 351 15.96 8.78 0.16
N VAL A 352 16.22 9.02 1.43
CA VAL A 352 15.43 8.46 2.53
C VAL A 352 15.07 9.57 3.52
N TRP A 353 13.77 9.83 3.64
CA TRP A 353 13.21 10.77 4.60
C TRP A 353 12.53 10.00 5.73
N LEU A 354 13.10 10.09 6.93
CA LEU A 354 12.52 9.60 8.17
C LEU A 354 11.71 10.71 8.86
N ASP A 355 10.90 10.35 9.85
CA ASP A 355 10.01 11.29 10.56
C ASP A 355 9.21 12.19 9.59
N SER A 356 8.76 11.56 8.50
CA SER A 356 8.18 12.21 7.33
C SER A 356 6.92 11.48 6.93
N ARG A 357 5.76 12.10 7.14
CA ARG A 357 4.46 11.45 6.94
C ARG A 357 3.77 11.98 5.69
N ALA A 358 3.60 11.12 4.69
CA ALA A 358 2.77 11.43 3.54
C ALA A 358 1.30 11.60 3.93
N GLN A 359 0.63 12.59 3.36
CA GLN A 359 -0.74 12.97 3.73
C GLN A 359 -1.73 12.95 2.56
N THR A 360 -1.30 13.32 1.36
CA THR A 360 -2.22 13.47 0.22
C THR A 360 -1.50 13.19 -1.09
N LEU A 361 -2.16 12.45 -1.99
CA LEU A 361 -1.74 12.33 -3.40
C LEU A 361 -2.13 13.60 -4.16
N ILE A 362 -1.25 14.07 -5.03
CA ILE A 362 -1.50 15.21 -5.89
C ILE A 362 -1.89 14.67 -7.26
N GLN A 363 -3.19 14.67 -7.57
CA GLN A 363 -3.74 14.16 -8.82
C GLN A 363 -4.07 15.30 -9.78
N GLU A 364 -3.67 15.15 -11.04
CA GLU A 364 -3.99 16.07 -12.12
C GLU A 364 -5.48 15.98 -12.49
N PRO A 365 -6.25 17.09 -12.41
CA PRO A 365 -7.64 17.10 -12.84
C PRO A 365 -7.81 16.73 -14.31
N GLY A 366 -8.88 16.02 -14.66
CA GLY A 366 -9.19 15.62 -16.03
C GLY A 366 -8.47 14.37 -16.51
N THR A 367 -7.15 14.26 -16.29
CA THR A 367 -6.36 13.07 -16.68
C THR A 367 -6.37 11.98 -15.60
N GLY A 368 -6.50 12.36 -14.34
CA GLY A 368 -6.43 11.44 -13.20
C GLY A 368 -5.00 10.96 -12.88
N ILE A 369 -3.98 11.51 -13.54
CA ILE A 369 -2.57 11.13 -13.32
C ILE A 369 -2.12 11.59 -11.93
N VAL A 370 -1.50 10.70 -11.16
CA VAL A 370 -0.85 11.06 -9.89
C VAL A 370 0.53 11.66 -10.16
N ARG A 371 0.66 12.97 -9.93
CA ARG A 371 1.88 13.76 -10.20
C ARG A 371 2.82 13.87 -9.00
N GLY A 372 2.40 13.44 -7.82
CA GLY A 372 3.24 13.56 -6.64
C GLY A 372 2.50 13.42 -5.33
N VAL A 373 3.15 13.84 -4.25
CA VAL A 373 2.69 13.64 -2.88
C VAL A 373 2.94 14.89 -2.04
N ARG A 374 2.00 15.21 -1.15
CA ARG A 374 2.22 16.16 -0.05
C ARG A 374 2.69 15.42 1.20
N ILE A 375 3.86 15.80 1.70
CA ILE A 375 4.56 15.15 2.82
C ILE A 375 4.75 16.15 3.95
N LYS A 376 4.40 15.76 5.18
CA LYS A 376 4.70 16.51 6.39
C LYS A 376 6.03 16.04 6.98
N ARG A 377 7.03 16.91 7.03
CA ARG A 377 8.37 16.64 7.55
C ARG A 377 8.80 17.78 8.45
N GLN A 378 9.31 17.47 9.66
CA GLN A 378 9.76 18.49 10.63
C GLN A 378 8.71 19.61 10.89
N GLY A 379 7.43 19.24 10.91
CA GLY A 379 6.32 20.18 11.08
C GLY A 379 5.94 21.01 9.85
N GLN A 380 6.69 20.94 8.75
CA GLN A 380 6.43 21.65 7.49
C GLN A 380 5.83 20.75 6.42
N LEU A 381 5.14 21.34 5.44
CA LEU A 381 4.53 20.62 4.31
C LEU A 381 5.35 20.84 3.03
N PHE A 382 5.68 19.75 2.36
CA PHE A 382 6.39 19.72 1.09
C PHE A 382 5.53 19.05 0.03
N ASN A 383 5.42 19.66 -1.15
CA ASN A 383 4.89 19.00 -2.34
C ASN A 383 6.08 18.45 -3.13
N VAL A 384 6.14 17.14 -3.28
CA VAL A 384 7.21 16.46 -4.02
C VAL A 384 6.63 15.82 -5.26
N HIS A 385 7.21 16.14 -6.41
CA HIS A 385 6.81 15.65 -7.71
C HIS A 385 7.36 14.24 -7.97
N ALA A 386 6.53 13.40 -8.58
CA ALA A 386 6.90 12.07 -9.06
C ALA A 386 6.68 12.02 -10.57
N LYS A 387 7.75 11.86 -11.33
CA LYS A 387 7.71 11.89 -12.80
C LYS A 387 7.03 10.65 -13.39
N ASN A 388 7.33 9.46 -12.87
CA ASN A 388 6.88 8.18 -13.45
C ASN A 388 5.85 7.45 -12.57
N GLY A 389 5.90 7.62 -11.25
CA GLY A 389 4.89 7.06 -10.37
C GLY A 389 5.11 7.19 -8.86
N VAL A 390 4.03 6.95 -8.12
CA VAL A 390 3.99 6.86 -6.66
C VAL A 390 3.63 5.43 -6.26
N VAL A 391 4.41 4.84 -5.36
CA VAL A 391 4.16 3.51 -4.78
C VAL A 391 3.67 3.65 -3.34
N LEU A 392 2.44 3.19 -3.07
CA LEU A 392 1.90 3.08 -1.72
C LEU A 392 2.34 1.75 -1.08
N ALA A 393 3.25 1.82 -0.12
CA ALA A 393 3.77 0.67 0.65
C ALA A 393 3.62 0.90 2.16
N MET A 394 2.48 1.46 2.57
CA MET A 394 2.27 2.11 3.87
C MET A 394 1.64 1.22 4.96
N GLY A 395 1.74 -0.11 4.82
CA GLY A 395 1.14 -1.04 5.77
C GLY A 395 -0.38 -0.93 5.86
N GLY A 396 -0.93 -1.45 6.96
CA GLY A 396 -2.37 -1.48 7.23
C GLY A 396 -2.89 -0.28 8.03
N PHE A 397 -3.96 -0.53 8.77
CA PHE A 397 -4.66 0.44 9.63
C PHE A 397 -4.88 -0.03 11.07
N GLU A 398 -4.04 -0.95 11.53
CA GLU A 398 -4.09 -1.60 12.84
C GLU A 398 -4.14 -0.59 14.00
N ASN A 399 -3.40 0.51 13.88
CA ASN A 399 -3.33 1.57 14.89
C ASN A 399 -4.18 2.81 14.52
N ASN A 400 -5.32 2.61 13.86
CA ASN A 400 -6.29 3.66 13.58
C ASN A 400 -7.68 3.32 14.13
N PRO A 401 -8.08 3.90 15.28
CA PRO A 401 -9.39 3.64 15.89
C PRO A 401 -10.58 3.94 14.97
N GLU A 402 -10.51 4.99 14.14
CA GLU A 402 -11.59 5.36 13.22
C GLU A 402 -11.79 4.28 12.15
N LEU A 403 -10.71 3.80 11.54
CA LEU A 403 -10.78 2.80 10.48
C LEU A 403 -11.08 1.40 11.04
N VAL A 404 -10.54 1.07 12.22
CA VAL A 404 -10.88 -0.16 12.95
C VAL A 404 -12.37 -0.18 13.30
N GLN A 405 -12.93 0.92 13.78
CA GLN A 405 -14.38 1.02 14.04
C GLN A 405 -15.20 0.90 12.76
N THR A 406 -14.79 1.61 11.70
CA THR A 406 -15.53 1.67 10.44
C THR A 406 -15.56 0.32 9.73
N TYR A 407 -14.43 -0.39 9.68
CA TYR A 407 -14.28 -1.58 8.84
C TYR A 407 -14.25 -2.91 9.60
N LEU A 408 -13.72 -2.92 10.82
CA LEU A 408 -13.58 -4.15 11.63
C LEU A 408 -14.62 -4.24 12.74
N HIS A 409 -15.52 -3.26 12.85
CA HIS A 409 -16.57 -3.21 13.87
C HIS A 409 -16.03 -3.36 15.30
N SER A 410 -14.87 -2.74 15.57
CA SER A 410 -14.24 -2.74 16.88
C SER A 410 -13.93 -1.30 17.30
N GLN A 411 -14.14 -0.94 18.56
CA GLN A 411 -13.72 0.38 19.06
C GLN A 411 -12.21 0.53 18.97
N ARG A 412 -11.48 -0.56 19.23
CA ARG A 412 -10.02 -0.60 19.20
C ARG A 412 -9.53 -2.04 19.13
N LEU A 413 -8.44 -2.23 18.41
CA LEU A 413 -7.61 -3.43 18.49
C LEU A 413 -6.20 -3.02 18.94
N THR A 414 -5.49 -3.94 19.58
CA THR A 414 -4.12 -3.71 20.03
C THR A 414 -3.14 -4.24 18.98
N PRO A 415 -2.37 -3.36 18.30
CA PRO A 415 -1.41 -3.81 17.31
C PRO A 415 -0.32 -4.66 17.96
N LEU A 416 0.01 -5.81 17.36
CA LEU A 416 1.18 -6.59 17.74
C LEU A 416 2.48 -6.07 17.11
N GLY A 417 2.38 -5.35 15.99
CA GLY A 417 3.53 -4.84 15.25
C GLY A 417 3.82 -3.36 15.50
N THR A 418 3.98 -2.60 14.42
CA THR A 418 4.29 -1.17 14.47
C THR A 418 3.09 -0.33 14.88
N LEU A 419 3.34 0.77 15.61
CA LEU A 419 2.31 1.77 15.94
C LEU A 419 2.17 2.87 14.86
N PHE A 420 2.95 2.78 13.78
CA PHE A 420 2.93 3.76 12.69
C PHE A 420 1.91 3.42 11.59
N ASN A 421 1.37 2.20 11.55
CA ASN A 421 0.29 1.83 10.63
C ASN A 421 -1.04 2.46 11.06
N ARG A 422 -1.37 3.62 10.47
CA ARG A 422 -2.64 4.32 10.76
C ARG A 422 -3.54 4.47 9.53
N GLY A 423 -3.31 3.68 8.48
CA GLY A 423 -4.17 3.68 7.29
C GLY A 423 -4.12 4.97 6.46
N ASP A 424 -3.02 5.74 6.49
CA ASP A 424 -2.89 6.95 5.67
C ASP A 424 -2.99 6.61 4.17
N GLY A 425 -2.44 5.47 3.76
CA GLY A 425 -2.51 4.96 2.38
C GLY A 425 -3.94 4.68 1.91
N ILE A 426 -4.84 4.25 2.82
CA ILE A 426 -6.26 4.02 2.51
C ILE A 426 -6.94 5.34 2.18
N LYS A 427 -6.80 6.34 3.07
CA LYS A 427 -7.40 7.67 2.87
C LYS A 427 -6.86 8.34 1.60
N MET A 428 -5.55 8.23 1.36
CA MET A 428 -4.92 8.76 0.14
C MET A 428 -5.46 8.08 -1.13
N ALA A 429 -5.54 6.75 -1.16
CA ALA A 429 -6.07 6.03 -2.31
C ALA A 429 -7.56 6.34 -2.55
N GLN A 430 -8.37 6.39 -1.50
CA GLN A 430 -9.79 6.80 -1.61
C GLN A 430 -9.94 8.20 -2.20
N SER A 431 -9.08 9.14 -1.82
CA SER A 431 -9.15 10.54 -2.29
C SER A 431 -8.96 10.69 -3.81
N VAL A 432 -8.36 9.69 -4.46
CA VAL A 432 -8.13 9.66 -5.92
C VAL A 432 -9.04 8.65 -6.64
N GLY A 433 -10.09 8.17 -5.96
CA GLY A 433 -11.11 7.28 -6.55
C GLY A 433 -10.75 5.81 -6.57
N ALA A 434 -9.76 5.37 -5.78
CA ALA A 434 -9.40 3.95 -5.72
C ALA A 434 -10.52 3.08 -5.14
N LYS A 435 -10.71 1.91 -5.72
CA LYS A 435 -11.57 0.85 -5.20
C LYS A 435 -10.90 0.16 -4.02
N MET A 436 -11.66 -0.09 -2.96
CA MET A 436 -11.18 -0.82 -1.78
C MET A 436 -11.63 -2.29 -1.83
N TRP A 437 -10.83 -3.18 -1.25
CA TRP A 437 -11.18 -4.59 -1.04
C TRP A 437 -10.74 -5.09 0.33
N HIS A 438 -11.29 -6.23 0.76
CA HIS A 438 -10.93 -6.99 1.97
C HIS A 438 -10.93 -6.19 3.28
N MET A 439 -11.68 -5.08 3.34
CA MET A 439 -11.64 -4.15 4.48
C MET A 439 -11.98 -4.79 5.84
N THR A 440 -12.78 -5.85 5.84
CA THR A 440 -13.18 -6.58 7.06
C THR A 440 -12.19 -7.67 7.46
N ASN A 441 -11.20 -7.98 6.61
CA ASN A 441 -10.29 -9.11 6.84
C ASN A 441 -9.03 -8.66 7.56
N TYR A 442 -8.73 -9.31 8.67
CA TYR A 442 -7.56 -9.04 9.52
C TYR A 442 -7.15 -10.32 10.23
N GLU A 443 -5.91 -10.36 10.68
CA GLU A 443 -5.35 -11.48 11.43
C GLU A 443 -4.98 -11.05 12.84
N SER A 444 -4.96 -12.01 13.76
CA SER A 444 -4.44 -11.83 15.12
C SER A 444 -3.45 -12.93 15.45
N HIS A 445 -2.84 -12.93 16.64
CA HIS A 445 -2.02 -14.07 17.05
C HIS A 445 -1.96 -14.22 18.58
N GLY A 446 -2.03 -13.12 19.32
CA GLY A 446 -2.23 -13.06 20.76
C GLY A 446 -1.53 -14.10 21.67
N ILE A 447 -2.07 -14.23 22.88
CA ILE A 447 -1.77 -15.24 23.90
C ILE A 447 -2.85 -16.33 23.94
N LEU A 448 -4.08 -15.92 23.61
CA LEU A 448 -5.27 -16.73 23.39
C LEU A 448 -5.82 -16.34 22.00
N PRO A 449 -6.80 -17.08 21.44
CA PRO A 449 -7.34 -16.78 20.12
C PRO A 449 -7.82 -15.33 20.00
N GLY A 450 -7.02 -14.49 19.32
CA GLY A 450 -7.29 -13.07 19.09
C GLY A 450 -7.25 -12.16 20.32
N LEU A 451 -6.58 -12.57 21.40
CA LEU A 451 -6.44 -11.75 22.62
C LEU A 451 -4.98 -11.58 23.04
N THR A 452 -4.62 -10.41 23.55
CA THR A 452 -3.36 -10.13 24.26
C THR A 452 -3.66 -9.47 25.62
N PHE A 453 -2.67 -9.36 26.50
CA PHE A 453 -2.84 -8.60 27.75
C PHE A 453 -3.01 -7.11 27.44
N LYS A 454 -3.83 -6.42 28.24
CA LYS A 454 -4.05 -4.98 28.06
C LYS A 454 -2.79 -4.18 28.42
N GLU A 455 -2.24 -3.51 27.40
CA GLU A 455 -1.14 -2.55 27.53
C GLU A 455 -1.66 -1.10 27.49
N ALA A 456 -0.78 -0.12 27.69
CA ALA A 456 -1.15 1.28 27.56
C ALA A 456 -1.52 1.67 26.11
N ASP A 457 -2.18 2.81 25.94
CA ASP A 457 -2.73 3.21 24.63
C ASP A 457 -1.68 3.39 23.52
N ASN A 458 -0.47 3.76 23.93
CA ASN A 458 0.69 4.01 23.10
C ASN A 458 1.67 2.82 23.08
N GLU A 459 1.24 1.64 23.53
CA GLU A 459 2.06 0.43 23.56
C GLU A 459 1.45 -0.65 22.65
N ARG A 460 2.34 -1.45 22.06
CA ARG A 460 1.95 -2.62 21.26
C ARG A 460 1.64 -3.80 22.18
N GLY A 461 0.80 -4.70 21.70
CA GLY A 461 0.54 -5.99 22.34
C GLY A 461 1.72 -6.95 22.16
N ARG A 462 1.68 -8.06 22.89
CA ARG A 462 2.73 -9.09 22.85
C ARG A 462 2.18 -10.41 22.35
N GLN A 463 2.93 -11.03 21.45
CA GLN A 463 2.73 -12.42 21.05
C GLN A 463 3.49 -13.31 22.04
N LEU A 464 2.77 -14.08 22.85
CA LEU A 464 3.37 -14.92 23.89
C LEU A 464 2.75 -16.31 23.86
N GLU A 465 3.58 -17.33 23.98
CA GLU A 465 3.12 -18.70 24.22
C GLU A 465 3.20 -18.99 25.71
N TRP A 466 2.05 -19.20 26.37
CA TRP A 466 1.99 -19.51 27.79
C TRP A 466 0.98 -20.64 28.06
N PRO A 467 1.42 -21.91 27.99
CA PRO A 467 0.53 -23.07 28.11
C PRO A 467 -0.31 -23.12 29.39
N LYS A 468 0.18 -22.52 30.49
CA LYS A 468 -0.57 -22.44 31.76
C LYS A 468 -1.85 -21.61 31.65
N LEU A 469 -1.96 -20.67 30.70
CA LEU A 469 -3.19 -19.91 30.47
C LEU A 469 -4.30 -20.74 29.81
N LYS A 470 -3.98 -21.95 29.32
CA LYS A 470 -4.90 -22.86 28.61
C LYS A 470 -5.33 -24.05 29.47
N GLN A 471 -4.99 -24.04 30.77
CA GLN A 471 -5.20 -25.16 31.68
C GLN A 471 -5.73 -24.69 33.04
N GLY A 472 -6.31 -25.62 33.79
CA GLY A 472 -6.79 -25.38 35.15
C GLY A 472 -8.09 -24.59 35.22
N SER A 473 -8.23 -23.80 36.29
CA SER A 473 -9.40 -22.98 36.59
C SER A 473 -9.20 -21.58 36.03
N ILE A 474 -9.16 -21.51 34.70
CA ILE A 474 -9.03 -20.27 33.93
C ILE A 474 -10.21 -20.20 32.99
N LEU A 475 -10.85 -19.05 32.89
CA LEU A 475 -11.84 -18.77 31.86
C LEU A 475 -11.70 -17.34 31.37
N VAL A 476 -12.22 -17.05 30.18
CA VAL A 476 -12.31 -15.67 29.67
C VAL A 476 -13.77 -15.25 29.63
N ILE A 477 -14.08 -14.12 30.26
CA ILE A 477 -15.43 -13.52 30.26
C ILE A 477 -15.50 -12.27 29.41
N ALA A 478 -16.68 -11.99 28.87
CA ALA A 478 -17.05 -10.73 28.24
C ALA A 478 -17.71 -9.77 29.26
N ASP A 479 -18.22 -8.64 28.75
CA ASP A 479 -18.87 -7.57 29.51
C ASP A 479 -20.10 -8.03 30.32
N ASP A 480 -20.74 -9.12 29.93
CA ASP A 480 -21.90 -9.69 30.63
C ASP A 480 -21.54 -10.77 31.67
N GLY A 481 -20.24 -11.02 31.88
CA GLY A 481 -19.73 -12.01 32.81
C GLY A 481 -19.75 -13.45 32.30
N THR A 482 -20.05 -13.68 31.02
CA THR A 482 -20.12 -15.03 30.41
C THR A 482 -18.95 -15.33 29.48
N ARG A 483 -18.68 -16.62 29.26
CA ARG A 483 -17.65 -17.12 28.34
C ARG A 483 -18.12 -17.01 26.89
N TYR A 484 -17.19 -17.00 25.93
CA TYR A 484 -17.54 -16.87 24.51
C TYR A 484 -16.66 -17.69 23.53
N PHE A 485 -15.70 -18.46 24.03
CA PHE A 485 -14.89 -19.40 23.24
C PHE A 485 -14.20 -20.44 24.16
N PRO A 486 -13.70 -21.56 23.62
CA PRO A 486 -12.92 -22.52 24.40
C PRO A 486 -11.49 -22.00 24.63
N GLU A 487 -11.09 -21.82 25.88
CA GLU A 487 -9.81 -21.17 26.23
C GLU A 487 -8.56 -22.00 25.87
N ASP A 488 -8.72 -23.31 25.64
CA ASP A 488 -7.67 -24.21 25.16
C ASP A 488 -7.65 -24.39 23.64
N ALA A 489 -8.51 -23.66 22.91
CA ALA A 489 -8.64 -23.82 21.47
C ALA A 489 -7.30 -23.62 20.75
N PRO A 490 -6.89 -24.56 19.88
CA PRO A 490 -5.87 -24.27 18.91
C PRO A 490 -6.40 -23.20 17.95
N HIS A 491 -5.60 -22.17 17.70
CA HIS A 491 -5.94 -21.11 16.77
C HIS A 491 -4.88 -20.96 15.67
N ARG A 492 -5.31 -20.39 14.55
CA ARG A 492 -4.51 -20.19 13.33
C ARG A 492 -4.53 -18.72 12.96
N HIS A 493 -3.49 -17.99 13.36
CA HIS A 493 -3.49 -16.52 13.33
C HIS A 493 -4.80 -15.92 13.92
N GLY A 494 -5.17 -16.46 15.08
CA GLY A 494 -6.35 -16.07 15.86
C GLY A 494 -7.65 -16.72 15.42
N HIS A 495 -7.70 -17.33 14.24
CA HIS A 495 -8.88 -18.06 13.78
C HIS A 495 -9.09 -19.35 14.59
N ILE A 496 -10.31 -19.54 15.10
CA ILE A 496 -10.78 -20.81 15.64
C ILE A 496 -11.83 -21.42 14.73
N LYS A 497 -11.95 -22.76 14.75
CA LYS A 497 -12.99 -23.45 13.99
C LYS A 497 -14.33 -23.28 14.70
N THR A 498 -15.27 -22.60 14.06
CA THR A 498 -16.62 -22.37 14.59
C THR A 498 -17.64 -22.43 13.46
N HIS A 499 -18.76 -23.13 13.69
CA HIS A 499 -19.87 -23.26 12.74
C HIS A 499 -19.46 -23.63 11.29
N GLY A 500 -18.43 -24.49 11.14
CA GLY A 500 -17.94 -24.92 9.83
C GLY A 500 -16.92 -23.99 9.16
N SER A 501 -16.65 -22.82 9.73
CA SER A 501 -15.68 -21.83 9.23
C SER A 501 -14.53 -21.62 10.21
N TRP A 502 -13.43 -21.08 9.72
CA TRP A 502 -12.36 -20.56 10.57
C TRP A 502 -12.61 -19.06 10.71
N LEU A 503 -12.80 -18.57 11.93
CA LEU A 503 -13.11 -17.16 12.22
C LEU A 503 -12.37 -16.70 13.47
N ILE A 504 -11.98 -15.43 13.52
CA ILE A 504 -11.52 -14.79 14.75
C ILE A 504 -12.73 -14.67 15.70
N PRO A 505 -12.60 -15.00 17.01
CA PRO A 505 -13.67 -14.82 17.97
C PRO A 505 -14.24 -13.40 17.96
N MET A 506 -15.53 -13.28 18.23
CA MET A 506 -16.18 -11.97 18.29
C MET A 506 -15.49 -11.06 19.30
N ASN A 507 -15.32 -9.80 18.91
CA ASN A 507 -14.70 -8.78 19.73
C ASN A 507 -15.63 -8.36 20.88
N ASN A 508 -15.07 -8.22 22.08
CA ASN A 508 -15.77 -7.74 23.28
C ASN A 508 -15.04 -6.50 23.83
N GLN A 509 -15.74 -5.61 24.54
CA GLN A 509 -15.16 -4.32 24.92
C GLN A 509 -14.21 -4.44 26.11
N HIS A 510 -14.59 -5.21 27.13
CA HIS A 510 -13.78 -5.38 28.34
C HIS A 510 -13.63 -6.86 28.73
N PRO A 511 -12.96 -7.68 27.91
CA PRO A 511 -12.75 -9.08 28.27
C PRO A 511 -11.74 -9.22 29.42
N TYR A 512 -12.01 -10.17 30.31
CA TYR A 512 -11.14 -10.50 31.43
C TYR A 512 -10.81 -11.98 31.46
N LEU A 513 -9.55 -12.31 31.69
CA LEU A 513 -9.14 -13.65 32.06
C LEU A 513 -9.29 -13.79 33.58
N VAL A 514 -10.12 -14.73 34.04
CA VAL A 514 -10.49 -14.97 35.44
C VAL A 514 -9.97 -16.33 35.91
N PHE A 515 -9.42 -16.37 37.13
CA PHE A 515 -8.88 -17.59 37.74
C PHE A 515 -8.95 -17.58 39.27
N ASP A 516 -8.72 -18.73 39.89
CA ASP A 516 -8.79 -18.91 41.34
C ASP A 516 -7.42 -18.90 42.05
N GLN A 517 -7.44 -19.08 43.37
CA GLN A 517 -6.26 -19.11 44.23
C GLN A 517 -5.26 -20.21 43.86
N THR A 518 -5.73 -21.43 43.58
CA THR A 518 -4.84 -22.53 43.18
C THR A 518 -4.10 -22.20 41.88
N GLN A 519 -4.78 -21.59 40.91
CA GLN A 519 -4.13 -21.15 39.68
C GLN A 519 -3.15 -19.99 39.90
N TYR A 520 -3.48 -19.06 40.81
CA TYR A 520 -2.56 -18.00 41.22
C TYR A 520 -1.27 -18.55 41.82
N ASP A 521 -1.37 -19.55 42.70
CA ASP A 521 -0.21 -20.16 43.35
C ASP A 521 0.69 -20.90 42.35
N GLU A 522 0.11 -21.48 41.29
CA GLU A 522 0.90 -22.03 40.18
C GLU A 522 1.75 -20.97 39.46
N PHE A 523 1.20 -19.76 39.23
CA PHE A 523 1.97 -18.67 38.63
C PHE A 523 3.05 -18.16 39.59
N LYS A 524 2.77 -18.07 40.89
CA LYS A 524 3.78 -17.76 41.90
C LYS A 524 4.91 -18.77 41.91
N GLN A 525 4.58 -20.06 41.83
CA GLN A 525 5.57 -21.12 41.79
C GLN A 525 6.43 -21.02 40.54
N GLU A 526 5.83 -20.77 39.36
CA GLU A 526 6.57 -20.55 38.12
C GLU A 526 7.51 -19.34 38.23
N LEU A 527 7.03 -18.22 38.78
CA LEU A 527 7.84 -17.03 39.03
C LEU A 527 9.02 -17.32 39.96
N ALA A 528 8.80 -18.03 41.07
CA ALA A 528 9.85 -18.39 42.01
C ALA A 528 10.90 -19.34 41.40
N GLN A 529 10.47 -20.26 40.53
CA GLN A 529 11.36 -21.21 39.87
C GLN A 529 12.18 -20.58 38.74
N LYS A 530 11.56 -19.69 37.94
CA LYS A 530 12.18 -19.12 36.72
C LYS A 530 12.74 -17.71 36.90
N GLY A 531 12.47 -17.07 38.04
CA GLY A 531 12.81 -15.67 38.32
C GLY A 531 11.94 -14.64 37.59
N GLN A 532 11.21 -15.04 36.53
CA GLN A 532 10.30 -14.20 35.77
C GLN A 532 9.18 -15.02 35.13
N LEU A 533 8.03 -14.38 34.88
CA LEU A 533 6.95 -14.93 34.08
C LEU A 533 7.11 -14.55 32.60
N PRO A 534 6.50 -15.29 31.64
CA PRO A 534 6.50 -14.90 30.22
C PRO A 534 5.98 -13.47 29.99
N TYR A 535 5.04 -13.03 30.83
CA TYR A 535 4.63 -11.63 30.92
C TYR A 535 5.07 -11.03 32.26
N PRO A 536 6.13 -10.19 32.30
CA PRO A 536 6.74 -9.72 33.55
C PRO A 536 5.79 -8.97 34.49
N GLU A 537 4.83 -8.22 33.94
CA GLU A 537 3.89 -7.39 34.70
C GLU A 537 2.65 -8.16 35.16
N PHE A 538 2.54 -9.45 34.82
CA PHE A 538 1.33 -10.25 35.05
C PHE A 538 0.81 -10.15 36.48
N MET A 539 1.67 -10.41 37.48
CA MET A 539 1.28 -10.40 38.88
C MET A 539 0.91 -8.99 39.39
N GLN A 540 1.45 -7.95 38.77
CA GLN A 540 1.23 -6.55 39.17
C GLN A 540 -0.11 -6.02 38.62
N LYS A 541 -0.55 -6.55 37.47
CA LYS A 541 -1.79 -6.16 36.78
C LYS A 541 -3.03 -6.93 37.24
N LEU A 542 -2.93 -7.81 38.23
CA LEU A 542 -4.06 -8.60 38.71
C LEU A 542 -5.03 -7.76 39.55
N VAL A 543 -6.32 -7.88 39.24
CA VAL A 543 -7.42 -7.53 40.14
C VAL A 543 -7.72 -8.74 41.01
N SER A 544 -7.77 -8.59 42.33
CA SER A 544 -8.10 -9.67 43.26
C SER A 544 -9.34 -9.36 44.10
N ALA A 545 -10.09 -10.39 44.49
CA ALA A 545 -11.24 -10.28 45.38
C ALA A 545 -11.44 -11.57 46.19
N THR A 546 -12.08 -11.47 47.37
CA THR A 546 -12.30 -12.65 48.23
C THR A 546 -13.49 -13.50 47.78
N SER A 547 -14.41 -12.94 46.98
CA SER A 547 -15.58 -13.64 46.43
C SER A 547 -15.84 -13.21 44.99
N LEU A 548 -16.59 -14.04 44.23
CA LEU A 548 -17.02 -13.70 42.87
C LEU A 548 -17.91 -12.46 42.82
N ALA A 549 -18.74 -12.23 43.84
CA ALA A 549 -19.55 -11.01 43.93
C ALA A 549 -18.70 -9.74 44.00
N GLN A 550 -17.66 -9.74 44.83
CA GLN A 550 -16.71 -8.63 44.93
C GLN A 550 -15.86 -8.49 43.65
N LEU A 551 -15.49 -9.62 43.02
CA LEU A 551 -14.77 -9.56 41.74
C LEU A 551 -15.66 -8.94 40.66
N ALA A 552 -16.91 -9.38 40.54
CA ALA A 552 -17.86 -8.87 39.57
C ALA A 552 -18.07 -7.35 39.69
N GLU A 553 -18.18 -6.84 40.92
CA GLU A 553 -18.26 -5.40 41.18
C GLU A 553 -17.02 -4.66 40.66
N LYS A 554 -15.81 -5.16 40.94
CA LYS A 554 -14.55 -4.55 40.46
C LYS A 554 -14.41 -4.59 38.93
N LEU A 555 -14.91 -5.64 38.30
CA LEU A 555 -14.87 -5.81 36.85
C LEU A 555 -16.04 -5.11 36.14
N THR A 556 -17.03 -4.61 36.90
CA THR A 556 -18.28 -4.04 36.37
C THR A 556 -19.08 -5.03 35.52
N VAL A 557 -19.13 -6.30 35.94
CA VAL A 557 -19.95 -7.35 35.30
C VAL A 557 -21.10 -7.79 36.22
N PRO A 558 -22.20 -8.36 35.69
CA PRO A 558 -23.30 -8.83 36.54
C PRO A 558 -22.87 -10.00 37.45
N THR A 559 -22.99 -9.80 38.77
CA THR A 559 -22.63 -10.82 39.79
C THR A 559 -23.24 -12.19 39.52
N ALA A 560 -24.56 -12.23 39.32
CA ALA A 560 -25.29 -13.48 39.10
C ALA A 560 -24.83 -14.23 37.84
N LYS A 561 -24.35 -13.50 36.82
CA LYS A 561 -23.82 -14.12 35.59
C LYS A 561 -22.46 -14.74 35.83
N LEU A 562 -21.53 -14.00 36.45
CA LEU A 562 -20.20 -14.54 36.76
C LEU A 562 -20.27 -15.76 37.68
N GLU A 563 -21.11 -15.71 38.71
CA GLU A 563 -21.34 -16.85 39.62
C GLU A 563 -21.91 -18.06 38.87
N SER A 564 -22.90 -17.85 38.00
CA SER A 564 -23.46 -18.91 37.17
C SER A 564 -22.41 -19.48 36.21
N THR A 565 -21.57 -18.66 35.60
CA THR A 565 -20.51 -19.08 34.68
C THR A 565 -19.49 -19.98 35.38
N VAL A 566 -19.03 -19.61 36.58
CA VAL A 566 -18.11 -20.45 37.37
C VAL A 566 -18.79 -21.75 37.82
N ALA A 567 -20.06 -21.68 38.24
CA ALA A 567 -20.82 -22.86 38.64
C ALA A 567 -20.99 -23.86 37.48
N SER A 568 -21.35 -23.37 36.29
CA SER A 568 -21.46 -24.17 35.06
C SER A 568 -20.12 -24.78 34.66
N PHE A 569 -19.02 -24.01 34.68
CA PHE A 569 -17.68 -24.51 34.40
C PHE A 569 -17.30 -25.68 35.31
N ASN A 570 -17.56 -25.56 36.60
CA ASN A 570 -17.32 -26.62 37.58
C ASN A 570 -18.20 -27.85 37.34
N GLN A 571 -19.47 -27.64 36.98
CA GLN A 571 -20.37 -28.74 36.64
C GLN A 571 -19.88 -29.50 35.41
N PHE A 572 -19.48 -28.80 34.36
CA PHE A 572 -18.94 -29.38 33.13
C PHE A 572 -17.66 -30.18 33.37
N LYS A 573 -16.76 -29.66 34.22
CA LYS A 573 -15.58 -30.43 34.65
C LYS A 573 -15.98 -31.74 35.32
N ARG A 574 -16.93 -31.73 36.25
CA ARG A 574 -17.39 -32.94 36.96
C ARG A 574 -18.07 -33.95 36.04
N LEU A 575 -18.81 -33.46 35.03
CA LEU A 575 -19.45 -34.30 34.01
C LEU A 575 -18.45 -34.85 32.97
N GLY A 576 -17.24 -34.30 32.91
CA GLY A 576 -16.22 -34.73 31.95
C GLY A 576 -16.34 -34.08 30.56
N GLN A 577 -17.20 -33.07 30.40
CA GLN A 577 -17.47 -32.43 29.10
C GLN A 577 -17.90 -30.97 29.29
N ASP A 578 -17.28 -30.04 28.55
CA ASP A 578 -17.75 -28.66 28.40
C ASP A 578 -18.87 -28.59 27.36
N TYR A 579 -20.11 -28.42 27.84
CA TYR A 579 -21.29 -28.34 26.98
C TYR A 579 -21.49 -26.95 26.36
N GLU A 580 -20.73 -25.94 26.81
CA GLU A 580 -20.88 -24.57 26.36
C GLU A 580 -20.00 -24.29 25.14
N PHE A 581 -18.71 -24.62 25.22
CA PHE A 581 -17.75 -24.32 24.16
C PHE A 581 -16.91 -25.52 23.70
N GLY A 582 -17.06 -26.69 24.33
CA GLY A 582 -16.30 -27.88 23.95
C GLY A 582 -14.82 -27.84 24.31
N ARG A 583 -14.43 -27.03 25.31
CA ARG A 583 -13.11 -27.12 25.94
C ARG A 583 -12.82 -28.55 26.40
N ASP A 584 -11.59 -29.02 26.25
CA ASP A 584 -11.21 -30.35 26.71
C ASP A 584 -11.31 -30.40 28.25
N SER A 585 -12.16 -31.30 28.77
CA SER A 585 -12.30 -31.45 30.22
C SER A 585 -10.98 -31.88 30.89
N ALA A 586 -10.05 -32.52 30.16
CA ALA A 586 -8.71 -32.81 30.66
C ALA A 586 -7.89 -31.55 30.94
N SER A 587 -8.13 -30.45 30.21
CA SER A 587 -7.49 -29.16 30.44
C SER A 587 -8.13 -28.36 31.59
N MET A 588 -9.29 -28.78 32.11
CA MET A 588 -10.04 -28.06 33.12
C MET A 588 -9.75 -28.55 34.55
N ARG A 589 -9.84 -27.64 35.53
CA ARG A 589 -9.94 -27.94 36.98
C ARG A 589 -11.12 -27.17 37.56
N CYS A 590 -11.87 -27.76 38.49
CA CYS A 590 -12.92 -26.98 39.18
C CYS A 590 -12.29 -25.79 39.92
N PHE A 591 -12.91 -24.61 39.80
CA PHE A 591 -12.61 -23.45 40.63
C PHE A 591 -12.84 -23.79 42.11
N ASP A 592 -11.89 -23.38 42.94
CA ASP A 592 -11.99 -23.45 44.39
C ASP A 592 -12.80 -22.26 44.97
N ASP A 593 -13.11 -22.34 46.26
CA ASP A 593 -13.58 -21.18 47.01
C ASP A 593 -12.42 -20.18 47.13
N GLY A 594 -12.68 -18.89 46.83
CA GLY A 594 -11.66 -17.86 46.57
C GLY A 594 -10.52 -17.69 47.59
N PRO A 595 -9.55 -16.79 47.33
CA PRO A 595 -9.67 -15.62 46.46
C PRO A 595 -9.73 -15.90 44.95
N TYR A 596 -10.33 -14.96 44.22
CA TYR A 596 -10.40 -14.95 42.78
C TYR A 596 -9.59 -13.78 42.21
N TYR A 597 -9.06 -13.98 41.02
CA TYR A 597 -8.18 -13.06 40.32
C TYR A 597 -8.67 -12.85 38.90
N ALA A 598 -8.42 -11.65 38.38
CA ALA A 598 -8.69 -11.31 37.00
C ALA A 598 -7.59 -10.42 36.43
N ILE A 599 -7.36 -10.52 35.13
CA ILE A 599 -6.50 -9.60 34.38
C ILE A 599 -7.20 -9.17 33.10
N ALA A 600 -7.11 -7.87 32.79
CA ALA A 600 -7.67 -7.32 31.57
C ALA A 600 -6.92 -7.86 30.35
N VAL A 601 -7.69 -8.39 29.40
CA VAL A 601 -7.21 -8.74 28.06
C VAL A 601 -7.92 -7.85 27.04
N VAL A 602 -7.38 -7.80 25.84
CA VAL A 602 -7.92 -6.98 24.73
C VAL A 602 -7.71 -7.73 23.43
N ASN A 603 -8.59 -7.49 22.47
CA ASN A 603 -8.43 -8.05 21.14
C ASN A 603 -7.19 -7.46 20.46
N ASP A 604 -6.36 -8.34 19.90
CA ASP A 604 -5.16 -7.94 19.17
C ASP A 604 -5.38 -7.94 17.66
N VAL A 605 -4.50 -7.23 16.97
CA VAL A 605 -4.39 -7.26 15.51
C VAL A 605 -2.93 -7.41 15.13
N LEU A 606 -2.67 -8.40 14.29
CA LEU A 606 -1.36 -8.68 13.73
C LEU A 606 -1.15 -7.91 12.42
N ASN A 607 -2.17 -7.93 11.56
CA ASN A 607 -2.19 -7.25 10.27
C ASN A 607 -3.65 -7.07 9.81
N THR A 608 -3.88 -6.13 8.90
CA THR A 608 -5.14 -5.94 8.17
C THR A 608 -4.93 -6.21 6.69
N GLN A 609 -5.78 -7.03 6.05
CA GLN A 609 -5.67 -7.30 4.60
C GLN A 609 -6.38 -6.24 3.76
N GLY A 610 -7.17 -5.36 4.38
CA GLY A 610 -7.94 -4.33 3.70
C GLY A 610 -7.12 -3.19 3.08
N GLY A 611 -7.56 -2.70 1.92
CA GLY A 611 -6.99 -1.49 1.30
C GLY A 611 -7.37 -1.32 -0.17
N PRO A 612 -6.66 -0.46 -0.92
CA PRO A 612 -6.87 -0.31 -2.36
C PRO A 612 -6.56 -1.60 -3.11
N GLU A 613 -7.45 -1.98 -4.03
CA GLU A 613 -7.24 -3.14 -4.90
C GLU A 613 -6.18 -2.83 -5.95
N ARG A 614 -5.29 -3.81 -6.22
CA ARG A 614 -4.24 -3.74 -7.23
C ARG A 614 -4.37 -4.87 -8.24
N ASN A 615 -3.92 -4.63 -9.48
CA ASN A 615 -3.82 -5.68 -10.49
C ASN A 615 -2.47 -6.43 -10.43
N GLU A 616 -2.26 -7.36 -11.36
CA GLU A 616 -1.03 -8.17 -11.49
C GLU A 616 0.25 -7.37 -11.78
N LYS A 617 0.12 -6.09 -12.15
CA LYS A 617 1.23 -5.14 -12.34
C LYS A 617 1.41 -4.19 -11.16
N ALA A 618 0.76 -4.50 -10.03
CA ALA A 618 0.73 -3.66 -8.84
C ALA A 618 0.10 -2.27 -9.06
N GLN A 619 -0.65 -2.05 -10.14
CA GLN A 619 -1.35 -0.78 -10.38
C GLN A 619 -2.62 -0.73 -9.54
N ILE A 620 -2.85 0.37 -8.82
CA ILE A 620 -4.07 0.57 -8.04
C ILE A 620 -5.25 0.83 -8.99
N LEU A 621 -6.39 0.19 -8.73
CA LEU A 621 -7.58 0.27 -9.55
C LEU A 621 -8.58 1.31 -9.02
N ASP A 622 -9.25 2.02 -9.92
CA ASP A 622 -10.40 2.85 -9.62
C ASP A 622 -11.68 2.02 -9.44
N ILE A 623 -12.77 2.69 -9.06
CA ILE A 623 -14.10 2.07 -8.90
C ILE A 623 -14.67 1.42 -10.17
N ASN A 624 -14.10 1.70 -11.35
CA ASN A 624 -14.47 1.12 -12.64
C ASN A 624 -13.51 0.00 -13.07
N ASN A 625 -12.62 -0.45 -12.18
CA ASN A 625 -11.56 -1.43 -12.43
C ASN A 625 -10.52 -0.99 -13.48
N LYS A 626 -10.32 0.32 -13.66
CA LYS A 626 -9.25 0.86 -14.50
C LYS A 626 -8.05 1.26 -13.62
N PRO A 627 -6.81 1.02 -14.06
CA PRO A 627 -5.64 1.53 -13.36
C PRO A 627 -5.70 3.05 -13.20
N ILE A 628 -5.49 3.54 -11.99
CA ILE A 628 -5.23 4.96 -11.73
C ILE A 628 -3.83 5.25 -12.27
N PRO A 629 -3.67 6.16 -13.25
CA PRO A 629 -2.38 6.37 -13.88
C PRO A 629 -1.32 6.80 -12.86
N HIS A 630 -0.13 6.20 -12.99
CA HIS A 630 1.06 6.50 -12.18
C HIS A 630 0.92 6.14 -10.68
N LEU A 631 -0.11 5.37 -10.29
CA LEU A 631 -0.30 4.95 -8.91
C LEU A 631 -0.18 3.42 -8.76
N PHE A 632 0.70 3.01 -7.84
CA PHE A 632 1.01 1.61 -7.57
C PHE A 632 0.84 1.29 -6.08
N GLY A 633 0.63 0.02 -5.74
CA GLY A 633 0.46 -0.43 -4.36
C GLY A 633 1.14 -1.76 -4.10
N ALA A 634 1.69 -1.94 -2.89
CA ALA A 634 2.37 -3.18 -2.51
C ALA A 634 2.27 -3.47 -1.00
N GLY A 635 2.44 -4.75 -0.66
CA GLY A 635 2.42 -5.23 0.72
C GLY A 635 1.02 -5.33 1.32
N GLU A 636 0.95 -5.18 2.64
CA GLU A 636 -0.27 -5.34 3.44
C GLU A 636 -1.40 -4.37 3.06
N LEU A 637 -1.08 -3.21 2.49
CA LEU A 637 -2.06 -2.24 2.01
C LEU A 637 -2.89 -2.84 0.86
N GLY A 638 -4.05 -3.39 1.17
CA GLY A 638 -4.87 -4.15 0.22
C GLY A 638 -4.25 -5.50 -0.14
N GLY A 639 -4.00 -6.34 0.87
CA GLY A 639 -3.48 -7.70 0.72
C GLY A 639 -4.38 -8.63 -0.11
N ILE A 640 -3.75 -9.62 -0.73
CA ILE A 640 -4.38 -10.62 -1.62
C ILE A 640 -5.24 -11.65 -0.88
N VAL A 641 -5.12 -11.77 0.44
CA VAL A 641 -5.84 -12.76 1.25
C VAL A 641 -7.22 -12.25 1.61
N ALA A 642 -8.26 -12.91 1.10
CA ALA A 642 -9.66 -12.51 1.32
C ALA A 642 -10.32 -13.17 2.54
N ASN A 643 -9.75 -14.27 3.03
CA ASN A 643 -10.32 -15.05 4.13
C ASN A 643 -9.22 -15.63 5.03
N CYS A 644 -8.86 -16.91 4.86
CA CYS A 644 -7.91 -17.56 5.76
C CYS A 644 -6.45 -17.23 5.41
N TYR A 645 -5.68 -16.71 6.36
CA TYR A 645 -4.28 -16.36 6.15
C TYR A 645 -3.30 -17.52 6.35
N GLN A 646 -2.46 -17.73 5.35
CA GLN A 646 -1.25 -18.53 5.50
C GLN A 646 -0.15 -17.65 6.11
N GLY A 647 0.34 -18.04 7.29
CA GLY A 647 1.50 -17.41 7.92
C GLY A 647 2.64 -17.23 6.93
N GLY A 648 3.32 -16.08 6.97
CA GLY A 648 4.40 -15.72 6.05
C GLY A 648 3.95 -15.13 4.70
N GLY A 649 2.65 -15.16 4.39
CA GLY A 649 2.07 -14.62 3.15
C GLY A 649 2.36 -13.14 2.93
N ASN A 650 2.20 -12.28 3.96
CA ASN A 650 2.42 -10.85 3.78
C ASN A 650 3.89 -10.48 3.50
N LEU A 651 4.86 -11.27 4.00
CA LEU A 651 6.27 -11.06 3.64
C LEU A 651 6.55 -11.47 2.20
N ALA A 652 6.00 -12.60 1.73
CA ALA A 652 6.07 -12.96 0.32
C ALA A 652 5.47 -11.84 -0.55
N GLU A 653 4.33 -11.30 -0.14
CA GLU A 653 3.63 -10.22 -0.83
C GLU A 653 4.45 -8.94 -0.89
N CYS A 654 5.13 -8.58 0.20
CA CYS A 654 6.07 -7.46 0.24
C CYS A 654 7.19 -7.61 -0.81
N LEU A 655 7.76 -8.81 -0.96
CA LEU A 655 8.82 -9.04 -1.94
C LEU A 655 8.29 -9.01 -3.37
N ILE A 656 7.19 -9.72 -3.62
CA ILE A 656 6.65 -9.95 -4.97
C ILE A 656 6.02 -8.66 -5.51
N PHE A 657 5.01 -8.10 -4.83
CA PHE A 657 4.37 -6.86 -5.29
C PHE A 657 5.24 -5.63 -5.06
N GLY A 658 6.16 -5.65 -4.09
CA GLY A 658 7.15 -4.60 -3.96
C GLY A 658 8.04 -4.52 -5.20
N LYS A 659 8.58 -5.65 -5.66
CA LYS A 659 9.34 -5.73 -6.93
C LYS A 659 8.50 -5.24 -8.11
N LEU A 660 7.30 -5.78 -8.28
CA LEU A 660 6.42 -5.42 -9.41
C LEU A 660 6.06 -3.93 -9.40
N ALA A 661 5.74 -3.35 -8.23
CA ALA A 661 5.43 -1.93 -8.11
C ALA A 661 6.64 -1.06 -8.45
N GLY A 662 7.83 -1.40 -7.94
CA GLY A 662 9.07 -0.68 -8.24
C GLY A 662 9.41 -0.66 -9.72
N GLU A 663 9.39 -1.82 -10.37
CA GLU A 663 9.69 -1.95 -11.81
C GLU A 663 8.67 -1.20 -12.68
N ASN A 664 7.37 -1.35 -12.40
CA ASN A 664 6.33 -0.69 -13.19
C ASN A 664 6.26 0.83 -12.93
N ALA A 665 6.58 1.29 -11.72
CA ALA A 665 6.70 2.71 -11.40
C ALA A 665 7.90 3.34 -12.10
N ALA A 666 9.04 2.67 -12.16
CA ALA A 666 10.24 3.18 -12.83
C ALA A 666 10.12 3.23 -14.36
N ALA A 667 9.29 2.37 -14.97
CA ALA A 667 9.12 2.33 -16.42
C ALA A 667 8.76 3.71 -17.00
N ALA A 668 9.36 4.07 -18.14
CA ALA A 668 9.10 5.34 -18.82
C ALA A 668 7.62 5.52 -19.16
N LYS A 669 7.14 6.77 -19.09
CA LYS A 669 5.76 7.15 -19.39
C LYS A 669 5.75 8.24 -20.47
N ASP A 670 4.77 8.20 -21.36
CA ASP A 670 4.65 9.16 -22.47
C ASP A 670 3.95 10.47 -22.06
N ASP A 671 3.34 10.48 -20.87
CA ASP A 671 2.50 11.54 -20.32
C ASP A 671 3.15 12.26 -19.12
N THR A 672 4.50 12.20 -19.03
CA THR A 672 5.28 12.93 -18.01
C THR A 672 5.35 14.43 -18.27
N ASP A 673 5.46 15.21 -17.19
CA ASP A 673 5.66 16.65 -17.21
C ASP A 673 7.06 17.02 -16.72
N ALA A 674 7.55 18.17 -17.20
CA ALA A 674 8.87 18.68 -16.84
C ALA A 674 8.74 19.64 -15.64
N VAL A 675 9.23 19.20 -14.49
CA VAL A 675 9.32 20.00 -13.26
C VAL A 675 10.79 20.24 -12.90
N ASN A 676 11.16 21.50 -12.67
CA ASN A 676 12.49 21.87 -12.18
C ASN A 676 12.40 22.33 -10.72
N ALA A 677 12.45 21.38 -9.78
CA ALA A 677 12.41 21.63 -8.35
C ALA A 677 13.30 20.59 -7.64
N ASN A 678 14.43 21.03 -7.07
CA ASN A 678 15.42 20.15 -6.45
C ASN A 678 15.80 20.61 -5.04
N ASP A 679 15.03 21.52 -4.42
CA ASP A 679 15.37 22.18 -3.16
C ASP A 679 15.54 21.17 -2.00
N VAL A 680 14.87 20.02 -2.09
CA VAL A 680 14.86 18.97 -1.07
C VAL A 680 15.40 17.62 -1.58
N ASN A 681 16.02 17.60 -2.76
CA ASN A 681 16.66 16.40 -3.30
C ASN A 681 18.00 16.09 -2.62
N GLY A 682 18.44 14.83 -2.67
CA GLY A 682 19.72 14.34 -2.13
C GLY A 682 19.74 14.09 -0.63
N ILE A 683 18.58 14.07 0.05
CA ILE A 683 18.49 13.92 1.50
C ILE A 683 18.33 12.44 1.86
N ASN A 684 19.34 11.90 2.54
CA ASN A 684 19.29 10.56 3.13
C ASN A 684 19.56 10.64 4.64
N ASP A 685 18.50 10.62 5.44
CA ASP A 685 18.57 10.79 6.90
C ASP A 685 19.38 9.68 7.57
N ILE A 686 19.27 8.45 7.08
CA ILE A 686 20.00 7.31 7.66
C ILE A 686 21.50 7.50 7.48
N VAL A 687 21.93 7.82 6.26
CA VAL A 687 23.35 8.03 5.96
C VAL A 687 23.89 9.22 6.77
N ALA A 688 23.15 10.32 6.85
CA ALA A 688 23.55 11.50 7.60
C ALA A 688 23.70 11.21 9.12
N ILE A 689 22.76 10.48 9.72
CA ILE A 689 22.81 10.12 11.15
C ILE A 689 23.95 9.12 11.42
N GLU A 690 24.13 8.12 10.57
CA GLU A 690 25.16 7.09 10.76
C GLU A 690 26.58 7.67 10.59
N GLN A 691 26.78 8.71 9.79
CA GLN A 691 28.06 9.41 9.65
C GLN A 691 28.39 10.35 10.83
N THR A 692 27.39 10.90 11.51
CA THR A 692 27.58 11.92 12.57
C THR A 692 27.84 11.33 13.96
N THR A 693 27.66 10.02 14.15
CA THR A 693 27.82 9.36 15.45
C THR A 693 29.31 9.09 15.78
N LYS A 694 30.06 10.12 16.20
CA LYS A 694 31.39 9.96 16.83
C LYS A 694 31.23 9.75 18.33
N ILE A 695 31.78 8.66 18.86
CA ILE A 695 31.79 8.37 20.30
C ILE A 695 33.22 8.51 20.82
N ASP A 696 33.42 9.44 21.76
CA ASP A 696 34.72 9.64 22.41
C ASP A 696 35.01 8.52 23.43
N LEU A 697 36.27 8.10 23.46
CA LEU A 697 36.79 7.08 24.37
C LEU A 697 37.82 7.69 25.33
N GLY A 698 37.63 7.43 26.63
CA GLY A 698 38.65 7.67 27.65
C GLY A 698 39.67 6.54 27.75
N THR A 699 40.61 6.66 28.70
CA THR A 699 41.56 5.59 29.04
C THR A 699 40.81 4.33 29.48
N ASP A 700 41.31 3.16 29.08
CA ASP A 700 40.73 1.84 29.39
C ASP A 700 39.30 1.63 28.88
N GLN A 701 38.85 2.44 27.90
CA GLN A 701 37.55 2.33 27.25
C GLN A 701 37.66 1.84 25.81
N TYR A 702 36.77 0.92 25.47
CA TYR A 702 36.75 0.25 24.16
C TYR A 702 35.32 0.25 23.61
N LEU A 703 35.17 0.50 22.31
CA LEU A 703 33.88 0.42 21.65
C LEU A 703 33.72 -0.93 21.01
N GLY A 704 32.56 -1.54 21.17
CA GLY A 704 32.19 -2.72 20.41
C GLY A 704 30.81 -2.58 19.83
N SER A 705 30.53 -3.33 18.77
CA SER A 705 29.24 -3.26 18.11
C SER A 705 28.72 -4.61 17.64
N SER A 706 27.40 -4.72 17.50
CA SER A 706 26.74 -5.88 16.90
C SER A 706 25.53 -5.45 16.10
N ASN A 707 25.32 -6.08 14.93
CA ASN A 707 24.12 -5.91 14.10
C ASN A 707 23.04 -6.97 14.40
N SER A 708 23.22 -7.77 15.44
CA SER A 708 22.28 -8.82 15.83
C SER A 708 21.05 -8.30 16.57
N GLY A 709 21.00 -7.00 16.91
CA GLY A 709 19.87 -6.38 17.61
C GLY A 709 18.62 -6.33 16.74
N LEU A 710 17.43 -6.37 17.33
CA LEU A 710 16.17 -6.26 16.57
C LEU A 710 16.08 -4.92 15.83
N GLY A 711 16.67 -3.87 16.39
CA GLY A 711 16.79 -2.54 15.78
C GLY A 711 17.97 -2.37 14.83
N GLY A 712 18.76 -3.42 14.60
CA GLY A 712 20.01 -3.34 13.86
C GLY A 712 21.20 -3.15 14.78
N LYS A 713 21.97 -2.08 14.57
CA LYS A 713 23.25 -1.85 15.24
C LYS A 713 23.06 -1.48 16.71
N VAL A 714 23.70 -2.24 17.60
CA VAL A 714 23.91 -1.91 19.01
C VAL A 714 25.39 -1.59 19.18
N VAL A 715 25.70 -0.43 19.77
CA VAL A 715 27.06 -0.01 20.10
C VAL A 715 27.18 0.09 21.61
N VAL A 716 28.21 -0.52 22.18
CA VAL A 716 28.53 -0.45 23.61
C VAL A 716 29.91 0.14 23.81
N ARG A 717 30.06 0.89 24.90
CA ARG A 717 31.35 1.30 25.45
C ARG A 717 31.64 0.47 26.68
N VAL A 718 32.77 -0.21 26.67
CA VAL A 718 33.22 -1.07 27.75
C VAL A 718 34.39 -0.40 28.45
N THR A 719 34.32 -0.25 29.77
CA THR A 719 35.47 0.12 30.61
C THR A 719 36.06 -1.17 31.18
N TYR A 720 37.29 -1.48 30.77
CA TYR A 720 37.97 -2.71 31.15
C TYR A 720 39.39 -2.42 31.63
N ARG A 721 39.66 -2.73 32.90
CA ARG A 721 40.94 -2.42 33.56
C ARG A 721 41.29 -3.52 34.55
N ASN A 722 42.58 -3.82 34.71
CA ASN A 722 43.08 -4.81 35.67
C ASN A 722 42.39 -6.19 35.54
N ASN A 723 42.19 -6.66 34.30
CA ASN A 723 41.47 -7.90 33.98
C ASN A 723 40.03 -7.97 34.53
N ARG A 724 39.39 -6.81 34.69
CA ARG A 724 38.03 -6.70 35.23
C ARG A 724 37.16 -5.80 34.35
N LEU A 725 35.96 -6.30 34.05
CA LEU A 725 34.87 -5.57 33.44
C LEU A 725 34.24 -4.64 34.49
N GLU A 726 34.61 -3.37 34.47
CA GLU A 726 34.13 -2.39 35.45
C GLU A 726 32.80 -1.75 35.03
N LYS A 727 32.62 -1.52 33.73
CA LYS A 727 31.42 -0.85 33.21
C LYS A 727 31.10 -1.28 31.79
N VAL A 728 29.81 -1.43 31.50
CA VAL A 728 29.27 -1.60 30.16
C VAL A 728 28.20 -0.53 29.97
N GLU A 729 28.35 0.32 28.97
CA GLU A 729 27.42 1.40 28.64
C GLU A 729 26.91 1.17 27.22
N VAL A 730 25.59 1.18 27.02
CA VAL A 730 25.02 1.16 25.67
C VAL A 730 25.05 2.58 25.13
N MET A 731 25.79 2.80 24.05
CA MET A 731 25.98 4.11 23.44
C MET A 731 24.98 4.38 22.32
N GLN A 732 24.58 3.33 21.60
CA GLN A 732 23.62 3.42 20.51
C GLN A 732 22.80 2.12 20.46
N HIS A 733 21.48 2.24 20.33
CA HIS A 733 20.59 1.10 20.10
C HIS A 733 19.28 1.56 19.48
N HIS A 734 18.58 0.62 18.85
CA HIS A 734 17.23 0.83 18.31
C HIS A 734 16.30 -0.35 18.63
N GLU A 735 16.60 -1.05 19.72
CA GLU A 735 15.84 -2.20 20.22
C GLU A 735 14.40 -1.83 20.59
N SER A 736 13.54 -2.84 20.70
CA SER A 736 12.12 -2.61 20.96
C SER A 736 11.86 -2.01 22.36
N GLU A 737 10.88 -1.12 22.42
CA GLU A 737 10.50 -0.34 23.60
C GLU A 737 9.96 -1.21 24.75
N ASP A 738 9.53 -2.44 24.45
CA ASP A 738 8.91 -3.36 25.41
C ASP A 738 9.93 -4.22 26.17
N VAL A 739 10.61 -5.15 25.47
CA VAL A 739 11.51 -6.15 26.08
C VAL A 739 12.96 -5.85 25.76
N GLY A 740 13.24 -5.17 24.65
CA GLY A 740 14.59 -4.76 24.27
C GLY A 740 15.23 -3.80 25.27
N LEU A 741 14.48 -2.81 25.77
CA LEU A 741 14.97 -1.88 26.78
C LEU A 741 15.31 -2.56 28.11
N VAL A 742 14.55 -3.58 28.51
CA VAL A 742 14.85 -4.38 29.71
C VAL A 742 16.19 -5.09 29.56
N ALA A 743 16.47 -5.66 28.38
CA ALA A 743 17.77 -6.26 28.08
C ALA A 743 18.91 -5.24 28.14
N LEU A 744 18.70 -4.03 27.62
CA LEU A 744 19.69 -2.96 27.61
C LEU A 744 20.02 -2.42 29.01
N ASP A 745 19.07 -2.47 29.96
CA ASP A 745 19.32 -2.07 31.35
C ASP A 745 19.94 -3.19 32.20
N GLN A 746 19.39 -4.41 32.10
CA GLN A 746 19.73 -5.49 33.04
C GLN A 746 21.02 -6.23 32.66
N LEU A 747 21.26 -6.51 31.37
CA LEU A 747 22.41 -7.30 30.95
C LEU A 747 23.75 -6.64 31.24
N PRO A 748 23.96 -5.33 30.98
CA PRO A 748 25.20 -4.66 31.36
C PRO A 748 25.53 -4.81 32.85
N LYS A 749 24.52 -4.67 33.72
CA LYS A 749 24.68 -4.85 35.18
C LYS A 749 25.04 -6.29 35.54
N ALA A 750 24.36 -7.27 34.94
CA ALA A 750 24.65 -8.68 35.14
C ALA A 750 26.08 -9.04 34.70
N MET A 751 26.54 -8.54 33.55
CA MET A 751 27.88 -8.79 33.03
C MET A 751 28.97 -8.24 33.94
N VAL A 752 28.80 -7.00 34.42
CA VAL A 752 29.73 -6.36 35.37
C VAL A 752 29.75 -7.13 36.69
N ALA A 753 28.59 -7.54 37.21
CA ALA A 753 28.50 -8.32 38.45
C ALA A 753 29.17 -9.69 38.33
N ALA A 754 28.98 -10.37 37.20
CA ALA A 754 29.57 -11.69 36.92
C ALA A 754 31.04 -11.60 36.44
N ASN A 755 31.54 -10.41 36.14
CA ASN A 755 32.80 -10.19 35.41
C ASN A 755 32.91 -11.06 34.14
N SER A 756 31.80 -11.24 33.43
CA SER A 756 31.69 -12.17 32.30
C SER A 756 30.66 -11.67 31.28
N THR A 757 30.88 -11.99 30.01
CA THR A 757 29.87 -11.78 28.95
C THR A 757 28.86 -12.92 28.86
N ASP A 758 29.12 -14.02 29.58
CA ASP A 758 28.29 -15.22 29.62
C ASP A 758 27.32 -15.15 30.81
N VAL A 759 26.29 -14.34 30.63
CA VAL A 759 25.18 -14.17 31.57
C VAL A 759 23.89 -14.64 30.90
N ASP A 760 22.85 -14.99 31.65
CA ASP A 760 21.58 -15.44 31.05
C ASP A 760 20.94 -14.35 30.18
N ALA A 761 20.31 -14.76 29.07
CA ALA A 761 19.55 -13.83 28.22
C ALA A 761 18.25 -13.41 28.90
N ILE A 762 17.79 -12.19 28.64
CA ILE A 762 16.47 -11.75 29.12
C ILE A 762 15.39 -12.42 28.28
N SER A 763 14.43 -13.07 28.96
CA SER A 763 13.32 -13.77 28.30
C SER A 763 12.49 -12.78 27.47
N GLY A 764 12.10 -13.19 26.27
CA GLY A 764 11.41 -12.33 25.31
C GLY A 764 12.33 -11.37 24.54
N ALA A 765 13.53 -11.08 25.03
CA ALA A 765 14.48 -10.14 24.42
C ALA A 765 15.74 -10.83 23.86
N SER A 766 15.58 -12.01 23.26
CA SER A 766 16.71 -12.85 22.83
C SER A 766 17.63 -12.19 21.79
N ALA A 767 17.07 -11.43 20.85
CA ALA A 767 17.85 -10.71 19.84
C ALA A 767 18.69 -9.58 20.48
N SER A 768 18.04 -8.72 21.27
CA SER A 768 18.69 -7.63 22.02
C SER A 768 19.76 -8.16 22.96
N SER A 769 19.45 -9.24 23.70
CA SER A 769 20.37 -9.88 24.64
C SER A 769 21.65 -10.36 23.95
N ARG A 770 21.50 -10.98 22.79
CA ARG A 770 22.62 -11.47 21.98
C ARG A 770 23.45 -10.32 21.42
N ALA A 771 22.80 -9.27 20.91
CA ALA A 771 23.47 -8.11 20.36
C ALA A 771 24.37 -7.42 21.40
N ILE A 772 23.87 -7.24 22.63
CA ILE A 772 24.66 -6.67 23.73
C ILE A 772 25.85 -7.58 24.05
N LYS A 773 25.64 -8.89 24.20
CA LYS A 773 26.72 -9.87 24.46
C LYS A 773 27.79 -9.83 23.38
N GLU A 774 27.40 -9.83 22.11
CA GLU A 774 28.32 -9.76 20.98
C GLU A 774 29.07 -8.43 20.94
N ALA A 775 28.38 -7.30 21.16
CA ALA A 775 29.00 -5.98 21.17
C ALA A 775 30.02 -5.85 22.32
N VAL A 776 29.73 -6.39 23.51
CA VAL A 776 30.70 -6.39 24.62
C VAL A 776 31.89 -7.29 24.28
N LYS A 777 31.66 -8.49 23.71
CA LYS A 777 32.74 -9.36 23.24
C LYS A 777 33.62 -8.68 22.18
N ASP A 778 33.01 -7.93 21.27
CA ASP A 778 33.70 -7.16 20.23
C ASP A 778 34.58 -6.06 20.82
N ALA A 779 34.09 -5.35 21.84
CA ALA A 779 34.89 -4.37 22.59
C ALA A 779 36.07 -5.03 23.32
N LEU A 780 35.83 -6.18 23.97
CA LEU A 780 36.86 -6.88 24.75
C LEU A 780 37.98 -7.48 23.89
N LYS A 781 37.74 -7.77 22.61
CA LYS A 781 38.81 -8.17 21.66
C LYS A 781 39.85 -7.07 21.43
N GLN A 782 39.54 -5.82 21.78
CA GLN A 782 40.42 -4.67 21.61
C GLN A 782 41.24 -4.37 22.88
N VAL A 783 40.93 -5.05 23.97
CA VAL A 783 41.77 -5.04 25.18
C VAL A 783 43.03 -5.86 24.86
N ASN A 784 44.19 -5.22 24.90
CA ASN A 784 45.48 -5.88 24.72
C ASN A 784 45.90 -6.69 25.95
#